data_AF-A0ABD2AE94-F1
#
_entry.id   AF-A0ABD2AE94-F1
#
_cell.length_a   1.000
_cell.length_b   1.000
_cell.length_c   1.000
_cell.angle_alpha   90.00
_cell.angle_beta   90.00
_cell.angle_gamma   90.00
#
_symmetry.space_group_name_H-M   'P 1'
#
loop_
_entity.id
_entity.type
_entity.pdbx_description
1 polymer ?
#
loop_
_entity_poly.entity_id
_entity_poly.type
_entity_poly.pdbx_seq_one_letter_code
_entity_poly.pdbx_strand_id
1 'polypeptide(L)'
;MEELQSEVRYESHSINDSLSAAIERSIELGLKSGKLECGNFWPSSVMAASLRGYVWTGFDNNESEEDSREEDLRGVFRRRGGASRGRPARNPLLILRPLLSSLPGRRLGSRPRADGQLRQDDAQEAIVAQSNITRRRFRTAAVLALKQCKRKQAARVRKCVCLPSNYALVEFPIVWSELRANRQLCDGAIRCAKDEFFPVHRAILSAVSPYFKALFTNSLKGGKSETTEVVIDSVPSEIFALILDYAYTGTCNVNADNVEQLLPLADQFEVLGVVQLCCQFLLQELKPDNCLGIFKFARHYFCRDLEEKGRRYIRHHFKQILYESSEFKELQSEELESILEDDELNVKNEEIVFEAVKTWIEYKVDERKIHVAKLLECIRYGSMSYNYFTDNVLNWKLIREDEACQRTLQSAKAYLTEQDNKQNGEIDMKNPLSRPRVPYEILFAIGGWSAGSPTSFVETYDTRADRWFLSVSTDLTPRAYHGICALNDLIYMIGGFDGNEHFNTVRCFDPVTKEWRERACMYHARCYVSVCTHGGKIYALGGYNGRTRMNSAERYEPQKNQWEMIPPMNRQRSDASAAALRNKIYIVGGFNGQEILDSAEVYDLESNQWSYIRSMISPRSGVSLVAFRDSLYALGGFNGFIRLSSGERYSPNNSEDWQEVTEMFSPRSNFATVILDDMIFVVGGFNGTTTIAYVECYDADSNEWYDASPMNLNRSALSACVISGLSNAREYSYLSKVRDLGQGQATSNGRGKPDQAGEGPAETNVAMIIDEAVGMDAAGPIDGMAEGAVANFHEEDDEAPEDFRNVE
;
A
#
# COMPACT_ATOMS: atom_id res chain seq x y z
N MET A 1 30.84 39.57 22.94
CA MET A 1 31.71 39.05 21.86
C MET A 1 33.17 38.82 22.27
N GLU A 2 33.58 39.10 23.52
CA GLU A 2 34.92 38.71 24.02
C GLU A 2 34.91 37.82 25.29
N GLU A 3 33.74 37.53 25.87
CA GLU A 3 33.57 36.64 27.04
C GLU A 3 32.93 35.27 26.69
N LEU A 4 32.96 34.87 25.41
CA LEU A 4 32.38 33.60 24.92
C LEU A 4 33.42 32.69 24.25
N GLN A 5 34.70 32.83 24.61
CA GLN A 5 35.81 32.01 24.07
C GLN A 5 36.68 31.32 25.14
N SER A 6 36.34 31.47 26.42
CA SER A 6 37.08 30.91 27.56
C SER A 6 36.61 29.52 27.99
N GLU A 7 35.31 29.22 27.99
CA GLU A 7 34.76 27.98 28.57
C GLU A 7 34.86 26.76 27.63
N VAL A 8 34.88 26.96 26.31
CA VAL A 8 34.93 25.87 25.30
C VAL A 8 36.34 25.21 25.18
N ARG A 9 37.21 25.38 26.19
CA ARG A 9 38.59 24.85 26.20
C ARG A 9 38.92 23.89 27.35
N TYR A 10 37.97 23.55 28.23
CA TYR A 10 38.27 22.70 29.40
C TYR A 10 37.69 21.28 29.40
N GLU A 11 36.72 20.94 28.54
CA GLU A 11 36.14 19.58 28.51
C GLU A 11 36.68 18.67 27.40
N SER A 12 37.32 19.23 26.36
CA SER A 12 37.78 18.47 25.18
C SER A 12 39.04 17.61 25.39
N HIS A 13 39.64 17.65 26.59
CA HIS A 13 40.90 16.95 26.91
C HIS A 13 40.75 15.79 27.92
N SER A 14 39.53 15.51 28.43
CA SER A 14 39.30 14.41 29.41
C SER A 14 38.90 13.07 28.78
N ILE A 15 38.53 13.06 27.48
CA ILE A 15 37.83 11.93 26.83
C ILE A 15 38.76 11.10 25.92
N ASN A 16 39.87 11.66 25.42
CA ASN A 16 40.77 10.93 24.51
C ASN A 16 41.73 9.98 25.24
N ASP A 17 42.29 10.39 26.39
CA ASP A 17 43.30 9.60 27.12
C ASP A 17 42.71 8.28 27.67
N SER A 18 41.44 8.31 28.07
CA SER A 18 40.70 7.14 28.56
C SER A 18 40.32 6.15 27.45
N LEU A 19 40.17 6.61 26.20
CA LEU A 19 39.99 5.73 25.03
C LEU A 19 41.32 5.07 24.61
N SER A 20 42.42 5.84 24.58
CA SER A 20 43.74 5.34 24.16
C SER A 20 44.22 4.20 25.07
N ALA A 21 44.10 4.36 26.39
CA ALA A 21 44.50 3.35 27.38
C ALA A 21 43.68 2.05 27.32
N ALA A 22 42.45 2.08 26.78
CA ALA A 22 41.62 0.88 26.59
C ALA A 22 42.01 0.09 25.32
N ILE A 23 42.43 0.80 24.27
CA ILE A 23 42.87 0.20 23.00
C ILE A 23 44.21 -0.51 23.18
N GLU A 24 45.19 0.11 23.84
CA GLU A 24 46.51 -0.50 24.08
C GLU A 24 46.42 -1.82 24.88
N ARG A 25 45.58 -1.87 25.93
CA ARG A 25 45.35 -3.09 26.72
C ARG A 25 44.68 -4.22 25.94
N SER A 26 43.91 -3.91 24.90
CA SER A 26 43.30 -4.92 24.03
C SER A 26 44.33 -5.52 23.06
N ILE A 27 45.35 -4.74 22.67
CA ILE A 27 46.41 -5.16 21.74
C ILE A 27 47.45 -6.07 22.44
N GLU A 28 47.82 -5.78 23.70
CA GLU A 28 48.74 -6.66 24.45
C GLU A 28 48.19 -8.08 24.71
N LEU A 29 46.86 -8.23 24.84
CA LEU A 29 46.23 -9.54 25.05
C LEU A 29 46.11 -10.38 23.77
N GLY A 30 46.12 -9.76 22.58
CA GLY A 30 46.09 -10.45 21.29
C GLY A 30 47.43 -11.09 20.88
N LEU A 31 48.55 -10.67 21.47
CA LEU A 31 49.90 -11.04 21.02
C LEU A 31 50.49 -12.32 21.68
N LYS A 32 49.67 -13.15 22.33
CA LYS A 32 50.09 -14.39 23.02
C LYS A 32 49.59 -15.71 22.42
N SER A 33 49.36 -15.76 21.11
CA SER A 33 49.09 -17.02 20.37
C SER A 33 49.75 -17.03 18.97
N GLY A 34 51.06 -16.79 18.93
CA GLY A 34 51.78 -16.65 17.66
C GLY A 34 51.90 -17.94 16.84
N LYS A 35 51.45 -17.88 15.57
CA LYS A 35 52.17 -18.46 14.43
C LYS A 35 51.79 -17.72 13.13
N LEU A 36 52.79 -17.15 12.47
CA LEU A 36 52.67 -16.60 11.12
C LEU A 36 52.83 -17.72 10.09
N GLU A 37 52.13 -17.62 8.97
CA GLU A 37 52.71 -17.88 7.65
C GLU A 37 51.97 -17.03 6.60
N CYS A 38 52.71 -16.47 5.63
CA CYS A 38 52.18 -15.49 4.68
C CYS A 38 51.89 -16.14 3.32
N GLY A 39 50.69 -15.93 2.76
CA GLY A 39 50.14 -16.78 1.70
C GLY A 39 49.33 -16.11 0.57
N ASN A 40 49.71 -14.89 0.17
CA ASN A 40 49.66 -14.32 -1.20
C ASN A 40 48.50 -14.63 -2.21
N PHE A 41 48.08 -13.56 -2.92
CA PHE A 41 47.30 -13.52 -4.19
C PHE A 41 45.75 -13.58 -4.18
N TRP A 42 45.20 -13.19 -5.35
CA TRP A 42 43.86 -12.61 -5.59
C TRP A 42 42.84 -13.59 -6.21
N PRO A 43 41.53 -13.24 -6.28
CA PRO A 43 40.45 -14.20 -6.54
C PRO A 43 40.10 -14.40 -8.02
N SER A 44 39.41 -15.52 -8.31
CA SER A 44 38.64 -15.72 -9.55
C SER A 44 37.46 -16.66 -9.34
N SER A 45 36.41 -16.49 -10.15
CA SER A 45 35.10 -17.14 -10.03
C SER A 45 34.86 -18.26 -11.07
N VAL A 46 33.61 -18.77 -11.12
CA VAL A 46 32.96 -19.56 -12.21
C VAL A 46 32.94 -21.10 -12.09
N MET A 47 31.71 -21.62 -11.95
CA MET A 47 31.10 -22.91 -12.37
C MET A 47 31.94 -24.21 -12.49
N ALA A 48 31.41 -25.32 -11.96
CA ALA A 48 30.74 -26.40 -12.75
C ALA A 48 30.76 -27.81 -12.10
N ALA A 49 29.65 -28.54 -12.30
CA ALA A 49 29.54 -29.99 -12.51
C ALA A 49 30.35 -31.01 -11.67
N SER A 50 29.65 -31.63 -10.72
CA SER A 50 29.56 -33.09 -10.50
C SER A 50 30.37 -34.04 -11.40
N LEU A 51 31.12 -34.99 -10.79
CA LEU A 51 30.80 -36.44 -10.85
C LEU A 51 31.75 -37.35 -10.02
N ARG A 52 31.13 -38.26 -9.24
CA ARG A 52 31.56 -39.62 -8.82
C ARG A 52 33.00 -39.94 -8.33
N GLY A 53 33.04 -40.50 -7.11
CA GLY A 53 34.02 -41.49 -6.61
C GLY A 53 33.64 -41.91 -5.18
N TYR A 54 32.86 -42.96 -4.95
CA TYR A 54 33.26 -44.38 -4.86
C TYR A 54 34.57 -44.63 -4.08
N VAL A 55 34.43 -45.19 -2.88
CA VAL A 55 34.92 -46.53 -2.48
C VAL A 55 34.07 -47.02 -1.28
N TRP A 56 34.19 -48.29 -0.90
CA TRP A 56 33.16 -49.08 -0.20
C TRP A 56 33.67 -49.72 1.12
N THR A 57 32.92 -50.67 1.68
CA THR A 57 33.09 -51.46 2.93
C THR A 57 32.55 -50.83 4.23
N GLY A 58 31.89 -51.58 5.13
CA GLY A 58 31.33 -52.95 5.00
C GLY A 58 31.16 -53.68 6.35
N PHE A 59 30.19 -54.61 6.43
CA PHE A 59 29.87 -55.50 7.58
C PHE A 59 29.27 -54.83 8.84
N ASP A 60 28.43 -55.46 9.69
CA ASP A 60 27.36 -56.51 9.59
C ASP A 60 26.84 -56.80 11.04
N ASN A 61 25.68 -57.38 11.36
CA ASN A 61 24.39 -57.65 10.67
C ASN A 61 23.30 -57.98 11.73
N ASN A 62 22.00 -58.04 11.37
CA ASN A 62 20.99 -58.96 11.95
C ASN A 62 19.59 -58.83 11.27
N GLU A 63 18.75 -59.87 11.41
CA GLU A 63 17.72 -60.27 10.43
C GLU A 63 16.24 -60.23 10.92
N SER A 64 15.29 -60.09 9.97
CA SER A 64 13.92 -60.69 9.88
C SER A 64 13.04 -59.79 8.98
N GLU A 65 12.87 -59.97 7.66
CA GLU A 65 12.23 -61.05 6.88
C GLU A 65 10.70 -61.24 7.04
N GLU A 66 9.94 -60.81 6.01
CA GLU A 66 8.95 -61.55 5.19
C GLU A 66 8.15 -60.52 4.32
N ASP A 67 8.37 -60.39 3.00
CA ASP A 67 7.80 -61.13 1.83
C ASP A 67 6.38 -60.62 1.40
N SER A 68 5.95 -60.49 0.12
CA SER A 68 6.57 -60.91 -1.17
C SER A 68 6.01 -60.19 -2.44
N ARG A 69 6.86 -60.00 -3.48
CA ARG A 69 6.63 -60.08 -4.97
C ARG A 69 5.76 -59.01 -5.72
N GLU A 70 6.03 -58.54 -6.95
CA GLU A 70 6.50 -59.10 -8.28
C GLU A 70 5.40 -59.88 -9.08
N GLU A 71 5.38 -60.09 -10.42
CA GLU A 71 6.16 -59.68 -11.64
C GLU A 71 5.17 -58.88 -12.58
N ASP A 72 5.16 -58.71 -13.92
CA ASP A 72 5.95 -59.02 -15.16
C ASP A 72 5.69 -57.86 -16.17
N LEU A 73 6.58 -57.67 -17.16
CA LEU A 73 6.33 -56.85 -18.37
C LEU A 73 6.43 -57.76 -19.60
N ARG A 74 5.42 -57.81 -20.48
CA ARG A 74 5.59 -58.51 -21.76
C ARG A 74 4.77 -57.97 -22.93
N GLY A 75 5.46 -57.63 -24.02
CA GLY A 75 4.88 -57.30 -25.32
C GLY A 75 5.29 -58.31 -26.40
N VAL A 76 4.37 -58.68 -27.30
CA VAL A 76 4.59 -59.69 -28.36
C VAL A 76 4.06 -59.18 -29.72
N PHE A 77 4.69 -59.61 -30.82
CA PHE A 77 4.55 -59.04 -32.17
C PHE A 77 3.66 -59.87 -33.13
N ARG A 78 2.89 -59.18 -34.01
CA ARG A 78 2.36 -59.64 -35.35
C ARG A 78 1.44 -60.90 -35.37
N ARG A 79 0.27 -60.95 -36.03
CA ARG A 79 -0.02 -60.73 -37.48
C ARG A 79 -1.51 -61.05 -37.81
N ARG A 80 -2.04 -60.49 -38.93
CA ARG A 80 -3.18 -60.92 -39.81
C ARG A 80 -4.04 -62.14 -39.35
N GLY A 81 -5.39 -62.17 -39.32
CA GLY A 81 -6.42 -61.36 -39.96
C GLY A 81 -7.43 -62.19 -40.80
N GLY A 82 -8.75 -62.04 -40.55
CA GLY A 82 -9.80 -61.95 -41.60
C GLY A 82 -10.73 -63.14 -41.90
N ALA A 83 -12.06 -62.92 -41.75
CA ALA A 83 -13.17 -63.47 -42.56
C ALA A 83 -14.53 -62.83 -42.12
N SER A 84 -15.64 -62.76 -42.88
CA SER A 84 -15.89 -62.55 -44.33
C SER A 84 -17.41 -62.31 -44.60
N ARG A 85 -17.81 -61.97 -45.85
CA ARG A 85 -19.20 -61.73 -46.38
C ARG A 85 -19.82 -60.36 -45.99
N GLY A 86 -20.56 -59.62 -46.83
CA GLY A 86 -20.99 -59.80 -48.25
C GLY A 86 -21.35 -58.46 -48.96
N ARG A 87 -21.86 -58.50 -50.21
CA ARG A 87 -22.16 -57.36 -51.15
C ARG A 87 -23.61 -57.51 -51.74
N PRO A 88 -24.13 -56.67 -52.67
CA PRO A 88 -24.27 -55.19 -52.74
C PRO A 88 -25.67 -54.67 -53.28
N ALA A 89 -25.97 -53.36 -53.21
CA ALA A 89 -27.01 -52.62 -53.99
C ALA A 89 -26.66 -51.09 -53.98
N ARG A 90 -26.60 -50.30 -55.08
CA ARG A 90 -27.58 -49.79 -56.09
C ARG A 90 -28.30 -48.46 -55.72
N ASN A 91 -28.13 -47.43 -56.57
CA ASN A 91 -28.88 -46.14 -56.64
C ASN A 91 -30.35 -46.37 -57.09
N PRO A 92 -31.33 -45.45 -56.86
CA PRO A 92 -31.44 -44.06 -57.40
C PRO A 92 -31.72 -42.98 -56.32
N LEU A 93 -31.76 -41.65 -56.52
CA LEU A 93 -32.09 -40.71 -57.63
C LEU A 93 -33.59 -40.43 -57.92
N LEU A 94 -33.89 -39.17 -58.31
CA LEU A 94 -35.20 -38.60 -58.71
C LEU A 94 -36.22 -38.36 -57.55
N ILE A 95 -37.21 -37.45 -57.60
CA ILE A 95 -37.87 -36.75 -58.74
C ILE A 95 -37.90 -35.19 -58.62
N LEU A 96 -37.99 -34.57 -59.81
CA LEU A 96 -38.19 -33.15 -60.20
C LEU A 96 -39.57 -32.57 -59.79
N ARG A 97 -39.99 -31.42 -60.37
CA ARG A 97 -41.16 -30.66 -59.87
C ARG A 97 -41.86 -29.56 -60.75
N PRO A 98 -41.30 -28.88 -61.78
CA PRO A 98 -41.66 -27.51 -62.34
C PRO A 98 -42.56 -26.42 -61.64
N LEU A 99 -42.17 -25.13 -61.75
CA LEU A 99 -42.61 -23.86 -61.06
C LEU A 99 -43.96 -23.18 -61.47
N LEU A 100 -44.36 -22.09 -60.74
CA LEU A 100 -44.95 -20.76 -61.14
C LEU A 100 -45.69 -20.11 -59.90
N SER A 101 -45.48 -18.86 -59.42
CA SER A 101 -45.74 -17.48 -59.91
C SER A 101 -47.24 -17.04 -59.94
N SER A 102 -47.70 -15.86 -59.49
CA SER A 102 -47.03 -14.64 -58.96
C SER A 102 -47.99 -13.75 -58.11
N LEU A 103 -47.47 -12.66 -57.52
CA LEU A 103 -48.23 -11.52 -56.94
C LEU A 103 -49.25 -10.95 -57.96
N PRO A 104 -50.41 -10.39 -57.53
CA PRO A 104 -50.50 -8.91 -57.42
C PRO A 104 -51.53 -8.36 -56.38
N GLY A 105 -51.61 -7.01 -56.28
CA GLY A 105 -52.67 -6.25 -55.57
C GLY A 105 -52.28 -5.88 -54.13
N ARG A 106 -52.28 -4.62 -53.66
CA ARG A 106 -52.97 -3.38 -54.09
C ARG A 106 -54.50 -3.52 -54.21
N ARG A 107 -55.22 -2.64 -53.52
CA ARG A 107 -56.64 -2.31 -53.78
C ARG A 107 -56.76 -1.87 -55.27
N LEU A 108 -57.84 -2.11 -55.99
CA LEU A 108 -59.22 -2.45 -55.60
C LEU A 108 -59.76 -3.63 -56.44
N GLY A 109 -60.68 -4.44 -55.91
CA GLY A 109 -61.50 -5.37 -56.72
C GLY A 109 -61.48 -6.85 -56.30
N SER A 110 -62.66 -7.46 -56.36
CA SER A 110 -63.11 -8.76 -55.84
C SER A 110 -62.73 -10.06 -56.61
N ARG A 111 -62.42 -11.15 -55.87
CA ARG A 111 -62.78 -12.60 -56.07
C ARG A 111 -62.41 -13.35 -57.40
N PRO A 112 -62.38 -14.71 -57.46
CA PRO A 112 -61.86 -15.73 -56.51
C PRO A 112 -61.19 -17.01 -57.17
N ARG A 113 -60.69 -17.95 -56.32
CA ARG A 113 -60.49 -19.44 -56.49
C ARG A 113 -59.20 -20.08 -57.11
N ALA A 114 -58.64 -21.01 -56.32
CA ALA A 114 -58.17 -22.40 -56.59
C ALA A 114 -56.75 -22.76 -57.17
N ASP A 115 -56.00 -23.49 -56.32
CA ASP A 115 -55.18 -24.72 -56.49
C ASP A 115 -54.05 -24.91 -57.55
N GLY A 116 -52.93 -25.50 -57.11
CA GLY A 116 -51.92 -26.17 -57.96
C GLY A 116 -50.44 -26.09 -57.48
N GLN A 117 -49.77 -27.22 -57.24
CA GLN A 117 -48.31 -27.36 -57.06
C GLN A 117 -47.70 -28.04 -58.32
N LEU A 118 -46.43 -27.83 -58.72
CA LEU A 118 -45.17 -28.20 -58.04
C LEU A 118 -44.02 -27.15 -58.31
N ARG A 119 -42.70 -27.48 -58.48
CA ARG A 119 -41.55 -26.50 -58.32
C ARG A 119 -40.24 -26.41 -59.21
N GLN A 120 -39.53 -27.39 -59.78
CA GLN A 120 -38.17 -27.22 -60.43
C GLN A 120 -37.79 -28.37 -61.41
N ASP A 121 -36.93 -28.32 -62.45
CA ASP A 121 -35.68 -27.57 -62.82
C ASP A 121 -35.73 -27.15 -64.36
N ASP A 122 -34.70 -26.84 -65.20
CA ASP A 122 -33.21 -26.91 -65.17
C ASP A 122 -32.55 -25.74 -65.97
N ALA A 123 -31.69 -24.93 -65.32
CA ALA A 123 -30.82 -23.89 -65.94
C ALA A 123 -29.93 -23.17 -64.90
N GLN A 124 -28.69 -23.64 -64.64
CA GLN A 124 -27.82 -23.03 -63.59
C GLN A 124 -26.32 -22.87 -63.94
N GLU A 125 -25.89 -23.07 -65.19
CA GLU A 125 -24.50 -22.78 -65.62
C GLU A 125 -24.29 -21.29 -66.00
N ALA A 126 -24.37 -20.39 -65.01
CA ALA A 126 -24.04 -18.97 -65.22
C ALA A 126 -23.48 -18.24 -63.98
N ILE A 127 -23.74 -18.69 -62.75
CA ILE A 127 -23.52 -17.90 -61.52
C ILE A 127 -22.53 -18.58 -60.55
N VAL A 128 -21.39 -19.05 -61.07
CA VAL A 128 -20.25 -19.54 -60.26
C VAL A 128 -18.99 -18.68 -60.43
N ALA A 129 -18.90 -17.89 -61.52
CA ALA A 129 -17.73 -17.07 -61.83
C ALA A 129 -17.55 -15.79 -60.99
N GLN A 130 -18.61 -15.27 -60.36
CA GLN A 130 -18.59 -13.94 -59.71
C GLN A 130 -18.56 -13.94 -58.17
N SER A 131 -18.69 -15.09 -57.50
CA SER A 131 -18.65 -15.15 -56.01
C SER A 131 -17.23 -15.22 -55.43
N ASN A 132 -16.24 -15.66 -56.21
CA ASN A 132 -14.87 -15.90 -55.74
C ASN A 132 -13.92 -14.68 -55.81
N ILE A 133 -14.24 -13.66 -56.61
CA ILE A 133 -13.42 -12.43 -56.69
C ILE A 133 -13.62 -11.56 -55.44
N THR A 134 -14.88 -11.41 -55.00
CA THR A 134 -15.24 -10.60 -53.82
C THR A 134 -14.66 -11.16 -52.53
N ARG A 135 -14.64 -12.50 -52.36
CA ARG A 135 -14.04 -13.16 -51.19
C ARG A 135 -12.51 -13.06 -51.09
N ARG A 136 -11.79 -12.80 -52.21
CA ARG A 136 -10.33 -12.56 -52.14
C ARG A 136 -9.98 -11.15 -51.69
N ARG A 137 -10.67 -10.11 -52.17
CA ARG A 137 -10.36 -8.70 -51.78
C ARG A 137 -10.51 -8.46 -50.27
N PHE A 138 -11.56 -8.98 -49.64
CA PHE A 138 -11.77 -8.80 -48.19
C PHE A 138 -10.73 -9.53 -47.32
N ARG A 139 -10.16 -10.66 -47.76
CA ARG A 139 -9.08 -11.33 -47.00
C ARG A 139 -7.74 -10.59 -47.09
N THR A 140 -7.37 -10.03 -48.24
CA THR A 140 -6.13 -9.26 -48.36
C THR A 140 -6.19 -7.93 -47.59
N ALA A 141 -7.34 -7.24 -47.62
CA ALA A 141 -7.55 -6.01 -46.86
C ALA A 141 -7.43 -6.24 -45.34
N ALA A 142 -8.08 -7.28 -44.81
CA ALA A 142 -8.00 -7.62 -43.38
C ALA A 142 -6.58 -7.98 -42.92
N VAL A 143 -5.81 -8.71 -43.73
CA VAL A 143 -4.42 -9.11 -43.39
C VAL A 143 -3.45 -7.91 -43.46
N LEU A 144 -3.69 -6.93 -44.33
CA LEU A 144 -2.92 -5.68 -44.35
C LEU A 144 -3.30 -4.76 -43.18
N ALA A 145 -4.59 -4.63 -42.86
CA ALA A 145 -5.05 -3.88 -41.68
C ALA A 145 -4.48 -4.47 -40.38
N LEU A 146 -4.45 -5.80 -40.23
CA LEU A 146 -3.83 -6.47 -39.07
C LEU A 146 -2.29 -6.29 -39.02
N LYS A 147 -1.61 -6.07 -40.15
CA LYS A 147 -0.19 -5.69 -40.18
C LYS A 147 0.05 -4.20 -39.91
N GLN A 148 -0.92 -3.31 -40.14
CA GLN A 148 -0.82 -1.89 -39.76
C GLN A 148 -1.27 -1.63 -38.31
N CYS A 149 -2.26 -2.36 -37.78
CA CYS A 149 -2.65 -2.23 -36.36
C CYS A 149 -1.59 -2.79 -35.39
N LYS A 150 -0.78 -3.81 -35.79
CA LYS A 150 0.47 -4.16 -35.08
C LYS A 150 1.62 -3.16 -35.33
N ARG A 151 1.31 -1.97 -35.85
CA ARG A 151 2.22 -0.82 -36.00
C ARG A 151 1.61 0.51 -35.55
N LYS A 152 0.52 0.48 -34.75
CA LYS A 152 0.44 1.50 -33.67
C LYS A 152 1.73 1.39 -32.87
N GLN A 153 2.35 2.53 -32.58
CA GLN A 153 3.59 2.53 -31.82
C GLN A 153 3.33 1.83 -30.48
N ALA A 154 4.09 0.77 -30.20
CA ALA A 154 4.59 0.62 -28.85
C ALA A 154 5.39 1.91 -28.63
N ALA A 155 4.79 2.88 -27.92
CA ALA A 155 5.48 4.08 -27.49
C ALA A 155 6.67 3.57 -26.71
N ARG A 156 7.86 3.64 -27.32
CA ARG A 156 9.07 2.99 -26.80
C ARG A 156 9.40 3.74 -25.53
N VAL A 157 8.93 3.21 -24.40
CA VAL A 157 9.01 3.84 -23.09
C VAL A 157 10.46 4.23 -22.93
N ARG A 158 10.74 5.53 -22.95
CA ARG A 158 12.08 6.04 -22.67
C ARG A 158 12.32 5.64 -21.22
N LYS A 159 13.08 4.54 -21.05
CA LYS A 159 13.67 4.12 -19.78
C LYS A 159 14.24 5.38 -19.14
N CYS A 160 13.80 5.74 -17.94
CA CYS A 160 14.20 7.04 -17.38
C CYS A 160 15.72 7.08 -17.26
N VAL A 161 16.31 8.17 -17.75
CA VAL A 161 17.69 8.58 -17.50
C VAL A 161 18.01 8.51 -16.00
N CYS A 162 17.03 8.89 -15.18
CA CYS A 162 17.07 8.95 -13.72
C CYS A 162 17.12 7.59 -12.97
N LEU A 163 16.93 6.43 -13.63
CA LEU A 163 16.83 5.14 -12.92
C LEU A 163 18.20 4.44 -12.77
N PRO A 164 18.67 4.13 -11.54
CA PRO A 164 19.95 3.45 -11.32
C PRO A 164 20.08 2.10 -12.04
N SER A 165 18.97 1.37 -12.17
CA SER A 165 18.90 0.04 -12.81
C SER A 165 19.02 0.05 -14.35
N ASN A 166 19.35 1.19 -14.97
CA ASN A 166 19.56 1.31 -16.41
C ASN A 166 21.01 1.31 -16.87
N TYR A 167 22.00 1.27 -15.97
CA TYR A 167 23.42 1.24 -16.34
C TYR A 167 24.24 0.25 -15.49
N ALA A 168 25.39 -0.18 -16.02
CA ALA A 168 26.35 -1.00 -15.29
C ALA A 168 27.33 -0.09 -14.52
N LEU A 169 27.82 -0.51 -13.35
CA LEU A 169 28.75 0.30 -12.55
C LEU A 169 29.96 0.74 -13.39
N VAL A 170 30.09 2.04 -13.60
CA VAL A 170 31.37 2.65 -14.01
C VAL A 170 32.21 2.71 -12.76
N GLU A 171 33.25 1.88 -12.69
CA GLU A 171 34.31 2.11 -11.73
C GLU A 171 35.07 3.38 -12.15
N PHE A 172 35.38 4.25 -11.19
CA PHE A 172 36.13 5.49 -11.40
C PHE A 172 37.51 5.38 -10.70
N PRO A 173 38.55 4.88 -11.37
CA PRO A 173 39.89 4.77 -10.79
C PRO A 173 40.48 6.15 -10.47
N ILE A 174 41.04 6.30 -9.28
CA ILE A 174 41.75 7.52 -8.83
C ILE A 174 42.81 7.98 -9.84
N VAL A 175 43.48 7.03 -10.50
CA VAL A 175 44.48 7.26 -11.56
C VAL A 175 43.95 8.16 -12.69
N TRP A 176 42.65 8.15 -13.00
CA TRP A 176 42.08 9.04 -14.01
C TRP A 176 42.19 10.50 -13.59
N SER A 177 41.82 10.84 -12.35
CA SER A 177 41.89 12.22 -11.85
C SER A 177 43.33 12.68 -11.68
N GLU A 178 44.24 11.79 -11.25
CA GLU A 178 45.69 12.04 -11.19
C GLU A 178 46.29 12.39 -12.56
N LEU A 179 45.95 11.63 -13.61
CA LEU A 179 46.41 11.88 -14.98
C LEU A 179 45.94 13.26 -15.49
N ARG A 180 44.66 13.60 -15.27
CA ARG A 180 44.10 14.92 -15.66
C ARG A 180 44.73 16.06 -14.87
N ALA A 181 44.91 15.92 -13.55
CA ALA A 181 45.55 16.93 -12.71
C ALA A 181 46.99 17.21 -13.15
N ASN A 182 47.75 16.16 -13.47
CA ASN A 182 49.12 16.27 -13.98
C ASN A 182 49.20 16.60 -15.49
N ARG A 183 48.05 16.76 -16.18
CA ARG A 183 47.93 16.97 -17.65
C ARG A 183 48.67 15.91 -18.50
N GLN A 184 48.81 14.70 -17.96
CA GLN A 184 49.43 13.57 -18.64
C GLN A 184 48.42 12.91 -19.58
N LEU A 185 48.86 12.42 -20.74
CA LEU A 185 48.08 11.63 -21.71
C LEU A 185 46.76 12.25 -22.24
N CYS A 186 46.48 13.52 -21.96
CA CYS A 186 45.30 14.23 -22.46
C CYS A 186 45.39 14.40 -24.00
N ASP A 187 44.49 13.74 -24.73
CA ASP A 187 44.46 13.67 -26.21
C ASP A 187 43.41 14.60 -26.84
N GLY A 188 42.78 15.47 -26.04
CA GLY A 188 41.93 16.55 -26.51
C GLY A 188 41.81 17.69 -25.48
N ALA A 189 41.13 18.76 -25.89
CA ALA A 189 40.74 19.87 -25.02
C ALA A 189 39.33 20.35 -25.34
N ILE A 190 38.61 20.82 -24.32
CA ILE A 190 37.30 21.45 -24.45
C ILE A 190 37.42 22.92 -24.04
N ARG A 191 36.84 23.81 -24.84
CA ARG A 191 36.84 25.26 -24.64
C ARG A 191 35.42 25.75 -24.36
N CYS A 192 35.22 26.39 -23.22
CA CYS A 192 33.92 26.88 -22.77
C CYS A 192 33.74 28.39 -23.02
N ALA A 193 32.53 28.91 -22.76
CA ALA A 193 32.29 30.35 -22.76
C ALA A 193 33.24 31.04 -21.75
N LYS A 194 33.84 32.19 -22.16
CA LYS A 194 35.00 32.87 -21.54
C LYS A 194 36.40 32.38 -21.98
N ASP A 195 36.50 31.55 -23.02
CA ASP A 195 37.79 31.12 -23.64
C ASP A 195 38.69 30.29 -22.67
N GLU A 196 38.05 29.54 -21.77
CA GLU A 196 38.71 28.72 -20.75
C GLU A 196 38.91 27.27 -21.25
N PHE A 197 40.10 26.72 -21.00
CA PHE A 197 40.58 25.47 -21.62
C PHE A 197 40.67 24.31 -20.63
N PHE A 198 39.87 23.28 -20.86
CA PHE A 198 39.87 22.04 -20.10
C PHE A 198 40.61 20.92 -20.88
N PRO A 199 41.82 20.49 -20.46
CA PRO A 199 42.47 19.33 -21.06
C PRO A 199 41.74 18.04 -20.65
N VAL A 200 41.49 17.15 -21.61
CA VAL A 200 40.69 15.93 -21.42
C VAL A 200 41.26 14.72 -22.15
N HIS A 201 40.98 13.54 -21.60
CA HIS A 201 41.08 12.27 -22.28
C HIS A 201 39.77 11.99 -23.02
N ARG A 202 39.80 11.99 -24.36
CA ARG A 202 38.65 11.71 -25.25
C ARG A 202 38.04 10.34 -24.93
N ALA A 203 38.87 9.36 -24.57
CA ALA A 203 38.43 8.01 -24.21
C ALA A 203 37.57 7.98 -22.92
N ILE A 204 37.99 8.65 -21.85
CA ILE A 204 37.27 8.70 -20.56
C ILE A 204 35.93 9.41 -20.75
N LEU A 205 35.95 10.58 -21.40
CA LEU A 205 34.73 11.35 -21.64
C LEU A 205 33.75 10.61 -22.59
N SER A 206 34.28 9.81 -23.53
CA SER A 206 33.48 8.91 -24.39
C SER A 206 32.94 7.66 -23.69
N ALA A 207 33.44 7.31 -22.50
CA ALA A 207 32.89 6.24 -21.67
C ALA A 207 31.71 6.75 -20.83
N VAL A 208 31.86 7.96 -20.25
CA VAL A 208 30.85 8.59 -19.38
C VAL A 208 29.71 9.25 -20.17
N SER A 209 29.95 9.72 -21.39
CA SER A 209 28.97 10.44 -22.22
C SER A 209 28.84 9.86 -23.64
N PRO A 210 27.63 9.40 -24.05
CA PRO A 210 27.33 9.08 -25.44
C PRO A 210 27.42 10.29 -26.38
N TYR A 211 27.11 11.50 -25.91
CA TYR A 211 27.26 12.73 -26.68
C TYR A 211 28.73 12.98 -27.06
N PHE A 212 29.65 12.97 -26.08
CA PHE A 212 31.07 13.18 -26.35
C PHE A 212 31.67 12.03 -27.17
N LYS A 213 31.22 10.79 -26.96
CA LYS A 213 31.54 9.65 -27.82
C LYS A 213 31.12 9.88 -29.28
N ALA A 214 29.91 10.35 -29.51
CA ALA A 214 29.42 10.65 -30.86
C ALA A 214 30.20 11.81 -31.49
N LEU A 215 30.52 12.85 -30.71
CA LEU A 215 31.31 14.00 -31.14
C LEU A 215 32.72 13.57 -31.59
N PHE A 216 33.50 12.95 -30.71
CA PHE A 216 34.88 12.55 -30.99
C PHE A 216 35.01 11.46 -32.07
N THR A 217 33.98 10.62 -32.28
CA THR A 217 33.99 9.59 -33.35
C THR A 217 33.42 10.05 -34.68
N ASN A 218 32.58 11.09 -34.72
CA ASN A 218 32.12 11.66 -35.98
C ASN A 218 33.17 12.56 -36.65
N SER A 219 33.98 13.30 -35.87
CA SER A 219 35.08 14.12 -36.42
C SER A 219 36.08 13.31 -37.26
N LEU A 220 36.27 12.03 -36.94
CA LEU A 220 37.14 11.11 -37.67
C LEU A 220 36.63 10.72 -39.08
N LYS A 221 35.33 10.91 -39.37
CA LYS A 221 34.71 10.40 -40.61
C LYS A 221 34.96 11.27 -41.85
N GLY A 222 35.61 12.42 -41.70
CA GLY A 222 35.73 13.45 -42.74
C GLY A 222 37.08 13.56 -43.45
N GLY A 223 38.10 12.80 -43.04
CA GLY A 223 39.46 12.91 -43.61
C GLY A 223 40.16 14.26 -43.37
N LYS A 224 39.60 15.12 -42.51
CA LYS A 224 40.25 16.33 -42.01
C LYS A 224 41.21 15.96 -40.88
N SER A 225 42.16 16.86 -40.58
CA SER A 225 43.02 16.74 -39.39
C SER A 225 42.17 16.52 -38.13
N GLU A 226 42.66 15.73 -37.18
CA GLU A 226 42.01 15.61 -35.88
C GLU A 226 41.94 16.97 -35.21
N THR A 227 40.72 17.48 -35.02
CA THR A 227 40.45 18.66 -34.20
C THR A 227 40.50 18.21 -32.75
N THR A 228 41.68 18.32 -32.15
CA THR A 228 41.91 18.03 -30.72
C THR A 228 41.13 18.97 -29.81
N GLU A 229 40.83 20.19 -30.28
CA GLU A 229 40.00 21.17 -29.59
C GLU A 229 38.53 21.07 -30.03
N VAL A 230 37.64 21.06 -29.03
CA VAL A 230 36.19 21.18 -29.17
C VAL A 230 35.74 22.47 -28.49
N VAL A 231 34.96 23.30 -29.18
CA VAL A 231 34.41 24.55 -28.64
C VAL A 231 32.94 24.36 -28.28
N ILE A 232 32.53 24.85 -27.11
CA ILE A 232 31.16 24.80 -26.58
C ILE A 232 30.80 26.21 -26.05
N ASP A 233 30.50 27.12 -26.98
CA ASP A 233 30.31 28.57 -26.70
C ASP A 233 29.11 28.89 -25.79
N SER A 234 28.21 27.95 -25.54
CA SER A 234 26.93 28.17 -24.83
C SER A 234 26.94 27.74 -23.36
N VAL A 235 28.09 27.36 -22.79
CA VAL A 235 28.16 26.70 -21.47
C VAL A 235 29.13 27.42 -20.53
N PRO A 236 28.71 27.78 -19.29
CA PRO A 236 29.60 28.33 -18.28
C PRO A 236 30.67 27.32 -17.85
N SER A 237 31.94 27.73 -17.80
CA SER A 237 33.06 26.91 -17.34
C SER A 237 32.82 26.25 -15.98
N GLU A 238 32.21 26.99 -15.05
CA GLU A 238 31.96 26.56 -13.66
C GLU A 238 31.04 25.33 -13.60
N ILE A 239 29.96 25.32 -14.39
CA ILE A 239 29.04 24.18 -14.47
C ILE A 239 29.66 23.04 -15.31
N PHE A 240 30.43 23.37 -16.36
CA PHE A 240 31.14 22.34 -17.12
C PHE A 240 32.21 21.62 -16.30
N ALA A 241 32.91 22.32 -15.40
CA ALA A 241 33.89 21.75 -14.49
C ALA A 241 33.27 20.67 -13.59
N LEU A 242 32.06 20.90 -13.05
CA LEU A 242 31.32 19.90 -12.25
C LEU A 242 31.00 18.62 -13.05
N ILE A 243 30.50 18.78 -14.28
CA ILE A 243 30.22 17.65 -15.19
C ILE A 243 31.50 16.89 -15.54
N LEU A 244 32.61 17.63 -15.74
CA LEU A 244 33.90 17.05 -16.05
C LEU A 244 34.53 16.36 -14.84
N ASP A 245 34.39 16.89 -13.63
CA ASP A 245 34.92 16.28 -12.40
C ASP A 245 34.17 14.99 -12.05
N TYR A 246 32.86 14.94 -12.28
CA TYR A 246 32.09 13.69 -12.24
C TYR A 246 32.67 12.64 -13.19
N ALA A 247 33.05 13.02 -14.41
CA ALA A 247 33.60 12.07 -15.40
C ALA A 247 34.96 11.46 -15.01
N TYR A 248 35.64 12.00 -13.99
CA TYR A 248 36.93 11.51 -13.50
C TYR A 248 36.90 10.95 -12.07
N THR A 249 35.88 11.30 -11.27
CA THR A 249 35.79 10.92 -9.85
C THR A 249 34.54 10.10 -9.51
N GLY A 250 33.51 10.11 -10.36
CA GLY A 250 32.18 9.58 -10.04
C GLY A 250 31.38 10.44 -9.05
N THR A 251 31.90 11.62 -8.66
CA THR A 251 31.27 12.53 -7.68
C THR A 251 30.99 13.90 -8.30
N CYS A 252 29.86 14.51 -7.93
CA CYS A 252 29.47 15.84 -8.37
C CYS A 252 28.90 16.63 -7.19
N ASN A 253 29.34 17.86 -6.99
CA ASN A 253 28.82 18.73 -5.93
C ASN A 253 27.57 19.45 -6.44
N VAL A 254 26.39 18.92 -6.13
CA VAL A 254 25.09 19.52 -6.49
C VAL A 254 24.59 20.40 -5.34
N ASN A 255 24.12 21.61 -5.65
CA ASN A 255 23.52 22.53 -4.68
C ASN A 255 22.39 23.35 -5.31
N ALA A 256 21.69 24.16 -4.52
CA ALA A 256 20.55 24.95 -4.98
C ALA A 256 20.92 25.96 -6.09
N ASP A 257 22.08 26.61 -5.98
CA ASP A 257 22.54 27.61 -6.96
C ASP A 257 22.91 27.01 -8.32
N ASN A 258 23.37 25.75 -8.34
CA ASN A 258 23.88 25.09 -9.55
C ASN A 258 22.90 24.12 -10.20
N VAL A 259 21.96 23.51 -9.46
CA VAL A 259 21.13 22.40 -9.98
C VAL A 259 20.26 22.79 -11.17
N GLU A 260 19.74 24.02 -11.20
CA GLU A 260 18.93 24.55 -12.30
C GLU A 260 19.70 24.61 -13.63
N GLN A 261 20.99 24.94 -13.58
CA GLN A 261 21.87 24.99 -14.76
C GLN A 261 22.55 23.64 -15.05
N LEU A 262 22.82 22.84 -14.01
CA LEU A 262 23.57 21.59 -14.09
C LEU A 262 22.73 20.45 -14.68
N LEU A 263 21.46 20.28 -14.28
CA LEU A 263 20.62 19.20 -14.80
C LEU A 263 20.37 19.31 -16.33
N PRO A 264 20.03 20.49 -16.91
CA PRO A 264 19.80 20.62 -18.34
C PRO A 264 21.07 20.35 -19.16
N LEU A 265 22.22 20.80 -18.68
CA LEU A 265 23.52 20.55 -19.32
C LEU A 265 23.95 19.07 -19.21
N ALA A 266 23.66 18.42 -18.08
CA ALA A 266 23.90 17.00 -17.90
C ALA A 266 23.02 16.14 -18.82
N ASP A 267 21.75 16.50 -19.05
CA ASP A 267 20.89 15.84 -20.05
C ASP A 267 21.36 16.11 -21.49
N GLN A 268 21.71 17.37 -21.81
CA GLN A 268 22.26 17.76 -23.12
C GLN A 268 23.54 16.99 -23.49
N PHE A 269 24.42 16.73 -22.51
CA PHE A 269 25.64 15.94 -22.70
C PHE A 269 25.43 14.44 -22.44
N GLU A 270 24.19 13.97 -22.23
CA GLU A 270 23.84 12.58 -21.91
C GLU A 270 24.64 11.99 -20.72
N VAL A 271 25.03 12.82 -19.75
CA VAL A 271 25.77 12.43 -18.53
C VAL A 271 24.78 11.98 -17.45
N LEU A 272 24.20 10.79 -17.67
CA LEU A 272 23.07 10.26 -16.90
C LEU A 272 23.30 10.25 -15.37
N GLY A 273 24.53 10.01 -14.94
CA GLY A 273 24.89 9.98 -13.51
C GLY A 273 24.82 11.34 -12.81
N VAL A 274 25.15 12.44 -13.50
CA VAL A 274 24.94 13.80 -12.97
C VAL A 274 23.45 14.11 -12.93
N VAL A 275 22.67 13.73 -13.95
CA VAL A 275 21.20 13.86 -13.93
C VAL A 275 20.58 13.10 -12.75
N GLN A 276 21.08 11.91 -12.43
CA GLN A 276 20.66 11.13 -11.25
C GLN A 276 21.00 11.84 -9.93
N LEU A 277 22.22 12.36 -9.76
CA LEU A 277 22.59 13.14 -8.57
C LEU A 277 21.73 14.41 -8.43
N CYS A 278 21.46 15.12 -9.53
CA CYS A 278 20.57 16.28 -9.52
C CYS A 278 19.13 15.92 -9.16
N CYS A 279 18.59 14.80 -9.68
CA CYS A 279 17.26 14.33 -9.30
C CYS A 279 17.21 13.90 -7.83
N GLN A 280 18.26 13.27 -7.31
CA GLN A 280 18.34 12.88 -5.90
C GLN A 280 18.39 14.11 -4.97
N PHE A 281 19.19 15.12 -5.31
CA PHE A 281 19.23 16.39 -4.58
C PHE A 281 17.85 17.08 -4.56
N LEU A 282 17.20 17.20 -5.72
CA LEU A 282 15.86 17.80 -5.82
C LEU A 282 14.79 17.00 -5.04
N LEU A 283 14.93 15.67 -4.90
CA LEU A 283 14.06 14.85 -4.06
C LEU A 283 14.30 15.07 -2.56
N GLN A 284 15.53 15.39 -2.15
CA GLN A 284 15.89 15.65 -0.74
C GLN A 284 15.45 17.05 -0.29
N GLU A 285 15.40 18.01 -1.22
CA GLU A 285 14.99 19.40 -0.98
C GLU A 285 13.51 19.69 -1.25
N LEU A 286 12.67 18.69 -1.54
CA LEU A 286 11.22 18.84 -1.74
C LEU A 286 10.53 19.42 -0.49
N LYS A 287 9.92 20.60 -0.63
CA LYS A 287 9.25 21.37 0.43
C LYS A 287 7.93 21.97 -0.09
N PRO A 288 6.98 22.40 0.78
CA PRO A 288 5.69 22.91 0.33
C PRO A 288 5.78 24.16 -0.55
N ASP A 289 6.79 25.01 -0.34
CA ASP A 289 7.06 26.22 -1.11
C ASP A 289 7.51 25.91 -2.55
N ASN A 290 8.51 25.03 -2.72
CA ASN A 290 9.24 24.79 -3.97
C ASN A 290 8.72 23.61 -4.82
N CYS A 291 7.82 22.77 -4.29
CA CYS A 291 7.45 21.51 -4.93
C CYS A 291 6.78 21.68 -6.30
N LEU A 292 6.09 22.80 -6.55
CA LEU A 292 5.43 23.09 -7.82
C LEU A 292 6.47 23.42 -8.90
N GLY A 293 7.49 24.23 -8.58
CA GLY A 293 8.64 24.53 -9.41
C GLY A 293 9.46 23.27 -9.73
N ILE A 294 9.78 22.44 -8.73
CA ILE A 294 10.49 21.17 -8.93
C ILE A 294 9.68 20.22 -9.83
N PHE A 295 8.36 20.12 -9.65
CA PHE A 295 7.48 19.33 -10.53
C PHE A 295 7.45 19.86 -11.97
N LYS A 296 7.36 21.18 -12.17
CA LYS A 296 7.43 21.82 -13.50
C LYS A 296 8.76 21.56 -14.19
N PHE A 297 9.86 21.72 -13.47
CA PHE A 297 11.23 21.45 -13.93
C PHE A 297 11.38 19.98 -14.35
N ALA A 298 10.95 19.04 -13.49
CA ALA A 298 10.96 17.61 -13.77
C ALA A 298 10.15 17.23 -15.02
N ARG A 299 8.96 17.83 -15.20
CA ARG A 299 8.11 17.62 -16.39
C ARG A 299 8.76 18.18 -17.66
N HIS A 300 9.46 19.33 -17.58
CA HIS A 300 10.16 19.93 -18.72
C HIS A 300 11.32 19.04 -19.22
N TYR A 301 12.14 18.53 -18.31
CA TYR A 301 13.27 17.65 -18.63
C TYR A 301 12.91 16.15 -18.64
N PHE A 302 11.62 15.81 -18.74
CA PHE A 302 11.09 14.44 -18.81
C PHE A 302 11.61 13.48 -17.71
N CYS A 303 11.97 14.02 -16.54
CA CYS A 303 12.55 13.30 -15.42
C CYS A 303 11.46 12.56 -14.62
N ARG A 304 10.90 11.50 -15.23
CA ARG A 304 9.65 10.85 -14.80
C ARG A 304 9.57 10.43 -13.33
N ASP A 305 10.66 9.93 -12.74
CA ASP A 305 10.67 9.52 -11.32
C ASP A 305 10.56 10.74 -10.39
N LEU A 306 11.26 11.83 -10.71
CA LEU A 306 11.16 13.12 -10.01
C LEU A 306 9.77 13.76 -10.25
N GLU A 307 9.22 13.66 -11.47
CA GLU A 307 7.86 14.13 -11.77
C GLU A 307 6.80 13.36 -10.98
N GLU A 308 6.89 12.03 -10.91
CA GLU A 308 5.93 11.19 -10.20
C GLU A 308 6.00 11.41 -8.69
N LYS A 309 7.22 11.47 -8.11
CA LYS A 309 7.43 11.74 -6.68
C LYS A 309 7.01 13.16 -6.31
N GLY A 310 7.36 14.16 -7.12
CA GLY A 310 6.91 15.55 -6.95
C GLY A 310 5.38 15.67 -7.03
N ARG A 311 4.74 14.99 -7.99
CA ARG A 311 3.27 14.92 -8.07
C ARG A 311 2.64 14.25 -6.85
N ARG A 312 3.25 13.17 -6.33
CA ARG A 312 2.81 12.47 -5.12
C ARG A 312 2.94 13.36 -3.87
N TYR A 313 4.01 14.14 -3.79
CA TYR A 313 4.21 15.16 -2.75
C TYR A 313 3.13 16.25 -2.83
N ILE A 314 2.89 16.83 -4.02
CA ILE A 314 1.85 17.85 -4.25
C ILE A 314 0.46 17.34 -3.86
N ARG A 315 0.12 16.10 -4.24
CA ARG A 315 -1.15 15.46 -3.86
C ARG A 315 -1.30 15.32 -2.35
N HIS A 316 -0.24 14.88 -1.64
CA HIS A 316 -0.28 14.64 -0.19
C HIS A 316 -0.34 15.93 0.63
N HIS A 317 0.49 16.93 0.28
CA HIS A 317 0.66 18.18 1.01
C HIS A 317 -0.22 19.33 0.51
N PHE A 318 -1.24 19.06 -0.33
CA PHE A 318 -2.02 20.09 -1.03
C PHE A 318 -2.56 21.21 -0.13
N LYS A 319 -3.06 20.89 1.07
CA LYS A 319 -3.54 21.88 2.04
C LYS A 319 -2.43 22.83 2.52
N GLN A 320 -1.21 22.35 2.73
CA GLN A 320 -0.07 23.19 3.13
C GLN A 320 0.37 24.09 1.96
N ILE A 321 0.51 23.50 0.77
CA ILE A 321 0.90 24.20 -0.46
C ILE A 321 -0.03 25.38 -0.78
N LEU A 322 -1.34 25.23 -0.55
CA LEU A 322 -2.34 26.29 -0.74
C LEU A 322 -2.07 27.56 0.10
N TYR A 323 -1.62 27.39 1.35
CA TYR A 323 -1.38 28.51 2.27
C TYR A 323 0.07 29.01 2.25
N GLU A 324 1.03 28.11 2.07
CA GLU A 324 2.47 28.39 2.22
C GLU A 324 3.15 28.76 0.89
N SER A 325 2.76 28.18 -0.25
CA SER A 325 3.45 28.41 -1.53
C SER A 325 2.98 29.68 -2.23
N SER A 326 3.94 30.55 -2.59
CA SER A 326 3.72 31.64 -3.53
C SER A 326 3.46 31.12 -4.96
N GLU A 327 4.16 30.05 -5.36
CA GLU A 327 4.09 29.46 -6.72
C GLU A 327 2.69 28.97 -7.07
N PHE A 328 1.88 28.58 -6.08
CA PHE A 328 0.49 28.18 -6.27
C PHE A 328 -0.34 29.24 -7.01
N LYS A 329 -0.10 30.52 -6.73
CA LYS A 329 -0.80 31.66 -7.37
C LYS A 329 -0.36 31.88 -8.82
N GLU A 330 0.80 31.35 -9.22
CA GLU A 330 1.41 31.47 -10.54
C GLU A 330 1.17 30.25 -11.46
N LEU A 331 0.50 29.21 -10.95
CA LEU A 331 0.03 28.07 -11.75
C LEU A 331 -0.81 28.53 -12.95
N GLN A 332 -0.67 27.83 -14.08
CA GLN A 332 -1.54 27.99 -15.25
C GLN A 332 -2.86 27.24 -15.05
N SER A 333 -3.88 27.60 -15.82
CA SER A 333 -5.23 27.00 -15.72
C SER A 333 -5.22 25.48 -15.86
N GLU A 334 -4.51 24.96 -16.85
CA GLU A 334 -4.44 23.53 -17.17
C GLU A 334 -3.59 22.76 -16.15
N GLU A 335 -2.67 23.44 -15.47
CA GLU A 335 -1.85 22.87 -14.40
C GLU A 335 -2.69 22.68 -13.14
N LEU A 336 -3.40 23.73 -12.72
CA LEU A 336 -4.30 23.69 -11.57
C LEU A 336 -5.43 22.67 -11.79
N GLU A 337 -6.10 22.71 -12.94
CA GLU A 337 -7.12 21.73 -13.35
C GLU A 337 -6.61 20.29 -13.20
N SER A 338 -5.41 20.00 -13.70
CA SER A 338 -4.81 18.66 -13.62
C SER A 338 -4.44 18.18 -12.21
N ILE A 339 -4.42 19.09 -11.22
CA ILE A 339 -4.24 18.77 -9.80
C ILE A 339 -5.60 18.59 -9.12
N LEU A 340 -6.57 19.46 -9.43
CA LEU A 340 -7.91 19.45 -8.81
C LEU A 340 -8.81 18.29 -9.30
N GLU A 341 -8.65 17.82 -10.54
CA GLU A 341 -9.39 16.65 -11.06
C GLU A 341 -8.98 15.34 -10.33
N ASP A 342 -7.74 15.27 -9.82
CA ASP A 342 -7.11 14.02 -9.40
C ASP A 342 -7.83 13.34 -8.21
N ASP A 343 -8.13 12.04 -8.38
CA ASP A 343 -8.75 11.23 -7.33
C ASP A 343 -7.84 11.05 -6.12
N GLU A 344 -6.52 11.12 -6.27
CA GLU A 344 -5.53 10.94 -5.20
C GLU A 344 -5.15 12.26 -4.49
N LEU A 345 -5.90 13.34 -4.72
CA LEU A 345 -5.69 14.63 -4.03
C LEU A 345 -6.09 14.51 -2.54
N ASN A 346 -5.12 14.66 -1.63
CA ASN A 346 -5.33 14.50 -0.19
C ASN A 346 -5.95 15.76 0.44
N VAL A 347 -7.26 15.87 0.32
CA VAL A 347 -8.10 16.83 1.07
C VAL A 347 -9.05 16.06 1.99
N LYS A 348 -9.34 16.61 3.18
CA LYS A 348 -10.40 16.07 4.06
C LYS A 348 -11.79 16.37 3.47
N ASN A 349 -12.04 17.65 3.17
CA ASN A 349 -13.31 18.16 2.63
C ASN A 349 -13.08 18.83 1.27
N GLU A 350 -14.09 18.80 0.38
CA GLU A 350 -14.07 19.53 -0.91
C GLU A 350 -14.12 21.06 -0.74
N GLU A 351 -14.44 21.54 0.45
CA GLU A 351 -14.40 22.97 0.85
C GLU A 351 -12.99 23.55 0.63
N ILE A 352 -11.92 22.76 0.85
CA ILE A 352 -10.52 23.13 0.58
C ILE A 352 -10.25 23.27 -0.94
N VAL A 353 -10.92 22.45 -1.76
CA VAL A 353 -10.80 22.46 -3.23
C VAL A 353 -11.47 23.72 -3.79
N PHE A 354 -12.64 24.10 -3.24
CA PHE A 354 -13.29 25.37 -3.56
C PHE A 354 -12.45 26.58 -3.12
N GLU A 355 -11.88 26.55 -1.91
CA GLU A 355 -10.99 27.61 -1.40
C GLU A 355 -9.73 27.78 -2.28
N ALA A 356 -9.16 26.69 -2.78
CA ALA A 356 -8.05 26.70 -3.72
C ALA A 356 -8.42 27.38 -5.06
N VAL A 357 -9.57 27.01 -5.64
CA VAL A 357 -10.10 27.62 -6.88
C VAL A 357 -10.36 29.12 -6.68
N LYS A 358 -11.02 29.49 -5.58
CA LYS A 358 -11.30 30.88 -5.21
C LYS A 358 -10.01 31.68 -5.07
N THR A 359 -9.04 31.19 -4.28
CA THR A 359 -7.76 31.86 -4.02
C THR A 359 -6.96 32.10 -5.30
N TRP A 360 -6.94 31.13 -6.23
CA TRP A 360 -6.26 31.30 -7.52
C TRP A 360 -6.95 32.32 -8.43
N ILE A 361 -8.28 32.36 -8.45
CA ILE A 361 -9.05 33.31 -9.28
C ILE A 361 -8.98 34.73 -8.72
N GLU A 362 -9.14 34.93 -7.41
CA GLU A 362 -9.15 36.24 -6.76
C GLU A 362 -7.78 36.97 -6.86
N TYR A 363 -6.68 36.26 -7.12
CA TYR A 363 -5.37 36.85 -7.40
C TYR A 363 -5.30 37.62 -8.73
N LYS A 364 -6.06 37.19 -9.76
CA LYS A 364 -6.03 37.75 -11.13
C LYS A 364 -7.41 37.69 -11.80
N VAL A 365 -8.41 38.32 -11.19
CA VAL A 365 -9.83 38.19 -11.57
C VAL A 365 -10.09 38.44 -13.07
N ASP A 366 -9.54 39.53 -13.62
CA ASP A 366 -9.84 39.95 -15.01
C ASP A 366 -9.33 38.96 -16.07
N GLU A 367 -8.17 38.33 -15.82
CA GLU A 367 -7.63 37.27 -16.68
C GLU A 367 -8.33 35.92 -16.42
N ARG A 368 -8.63 35.61 -15.15
CA ARG A 368 -9.03 34.26 -14.71
C ARG A 368 -10.54 34.00 -14.72
N LYS A 369 -11.41 35.03 -14.85
CA LYS A 369 -12.88 34.86 -14.86
C LYS A 369 -13.37 33.89 -15.95
N ILE A 370 -12.66 33.75 -17.06
CA ILE A 370 -13.01 32.80 -18.14
C ILE A 370 -12.83 31.32 -17.77
N HIS A 371 -12.03 31.01 -16.75
CA HIS A 371 -11.75 29.64 -16.31
C HIS A 371 -12.66 29.16 -15.17
N VAL A 372 -13.46 30.05 -14.56
CA VAL A 372 -14.29 29.78 -13.37
C VAL A 372 -15.16 28.54 -13.59
N ALA A 373 -15.97 28.52 -14.66
CA ALA A 373 -16.92 27.42 -14.91
C ALA A 373 -16.23 26.05 -15.03
N LYS A 374 -15.03 25.98 -15.62
CA LYS A 374 -14.29 24.74 -15.80
C LYS A 374 -13.62 24.26 -14.51
N LEU A 375 -13.08 25.17 -13.71
CA LEU A 375 -12.52 24.84 -12.39
C LEU A 375 -13.61 24.42 -11.40
N LEU A 376 -14.83 24.95 -11.53
CA LEU A 376 -16.00 24.49 -10.75
C LEU A 376 -16.45 23.06 -11.10
N GLU A 377 -16.13 22.52 -12.28
CA GLU A 377 -16.41 21.12 -12.64
C GLU A 377 -15.44 20.13 -11.96
N CYS A 378 -14.32 20.61 -11.39
CA CYS A 378 -13.33 19.79 -10.68
C CYS A 378 -13.68 19.51 -9.20
N ILE A 379 -14.73 20.16 -8.68
CA ILE A 379 -15.13 20.12 -7.26
C ILE A 379 -16.29 19.13 -7.08
N ARG A 380 -16.22 18.30 -6.04
CA ARG A 380 -17.13 17.16 -5.82
C ARG A 380 -18.20 17.51 -4.78
N TYR A 381 -19.11 18.40 -5.16
CA TYR A 381 -20.08 19.03 -4.25
C TYR A 381 -20.92 18.08 -3.40
N GLY A 382 -21.12 16.81 -3.79
CA GLY A 382 -21.78 15.80 -2.96
C GLY A 382 -21.01 15.37 -1.69
N SER A 383 -19.77 15.86 -1.51
CA SER A 383 -18.96 15.72 -0.29
C SER A 383 -18.73 17.07 0.41
N MET A 384 -19.68 18.01 0.24
CA MET A 384 -19.67 19.36 0.85
C MET A 384 -20.96 19.58 1.65
N SER A 385 -20.88 20.30 2.76
CA SER A 385 -22.06 20.61 3.57
C SER A 385 -23.03 21.55 2.82
N TYR A 386 -24.35 21.30 2.93
CA TYR A 386 -25.37 22.12 2.24
C TYR A 386 -25.25 23.61 2.60
N ASN A 387 -25.04 23.90 3.89
CA ASN A 387 -24.89 25.26 4.41
C ASN A 387 -23.64 25.96 3.81
N TYR A 388 -22.49 25.29 3.72
CA TYR A 388 -21.31 25.87 3.07
C TYR A 388 -21.57 26.12 1.59
N PHE A 389 -22.24 25.20 0.90
CA PHE A 389 -22.58 25.34 -0.51
C PHE A 389 -23.53 26.52 -0.77
N THR A 390 -24.57 26.73 0.04
CA THR A 390 -25.43 27.93 -0.10
C THR A 390 -24.68 29.20 0.24
N ASP A 391 -23.94 29.20 1.36
CA ASP A 391 -23.52 30.44 1.99
C ASP A 391 -22.20 30.98 1.42
N ASN A 392 -21.29 30.08 1.01
CA ASN A 392 -20.00 30.43 0.41
C ASN A 392 -19.99 30.27 -1.12
N VAL A 393 -20.47 29.13 -1.65
CA VAL A 393 -20.34 28.85 -3.10
C VAL A 393 -21.35 29.65 -3.92
N LEU A 394 -22.65 29.50 -3.67
CA LEU A 394 -23.68 30.19 -4.47
C LEU A 394 -23.68 31.72 -4.30
N ASN A 395 -23.24 32.22 -3.14
CA ASN A 395 -23.16 33.67 -2.88
C ASN A 395 -21.90 34.34 -3.44
N TRP A 396 -20.89 33.59 -3.90
CA TRP A 396 -19.65 34.17 -4.43
C TRP A 396 -19.95 35.02 -5.67
N LYS A 397 -19.44 36.26 -5.69
CA LYS A 397 -19.87 37.30 -6.65
C LYS A 397 -19.73 36.85 -8.11
N LEU A 398 -18.64 36.18 -8.45
CA LEU A 398 -18.35 35.72 -9.81
C LEU A 398 -19.34 34.64 -10.29
N ILE A 399 -19.83 33.77 -9.40
CA ILE A 399 -20.88 32.78 -9.70
C ILE A 399 -22.24 33.48 -9.83
N ARG A 400 -22.57 34.40 -8.91
CA ARG A 400 -23.86 35.10 -8.90
C ARG A 400 -24.05 36.03 -10.12
N GLU A 401 -22.96 36.47 -10.73
CA GLU A 401 -22.95 37.30 -11.95
C GLU A 401 -22.99 36.49 -13.26
N ASP A 402 -22.73 35.18 -13.24
CA ASP A 402 -22.61 34.36 -14.46
C ASP A 402 -23.63 33.21 -14.53
N GLU A 403 -24.52 33.29 -15.53
CA GLU A 403 -25.50 32.24 -15.83
C GLU A 403 -24.85 30.92 -16.29
N ALA A 404 -23.62 30.92 -16.82
CA ALA A 404 -22.92 29.67 -17.15
C ALA A 404 -22.53 28.91 -15.87
N CYS A 405 -21.82 29.56 -14.93
CA CYS A 405 -21.51 28.98 -13.63
C CYS A 405 -22.76 28.50 -12.86
N GLN A 406 -23.86 29.28 -12.87
CA GLN A 406 -25.11 28.88 -12.20
C GLN A 406 -25.75 27.63 -12.82
N ARG A 407 -25.67 27.45 -14.14
CA ARG A 407 -26.16 26.23 -14.81
C ARG A 407 -25.31 25.01 -14.47
N THR A 408 -23.98 25.15 -14.40
CA THR A 408 -23.07 24.08 -13.96
C THR A 408 -23.39 23.63 -12.53
N LEU A 409 -23.69 24.58 -11.63
CA LEU A 409 -24.01 24.29 -10.22
C LEU A 409 -25.47 23.86 -9.98
N GLN A 410 -26.36 23.93 -10.98
CA GLN A 410 -27.77 23.60 -10.81
C GLN A 410 -28.00 22.11 -10.51
N SER A 411 -27.18 21.22 -11.11
CA SER A 411 -27.17 19.78 -10.83
C SER A 411 -26.68 19.47 -9.42
N ALA A 412 -25.57 20.08 -9.00
CA ALA A 412 -25.03 19.98 -7.66
C ALA A 412 -26.03 20.47 -6.59
N LYS A 413 -26.70 21.60 -6.83
CA LYS A 413 -27.73 22.12 -5.92
C LYS A 413 -28.92 21.17 -5.78
N ALA A 414 -29.41 20.61 -6.89
CA ALA A 414 -30.50 19.63 -6.86
C ALA A 414 -30.10 18.38 -6.07
N TYR A 415 -28.90 17.84 -6.34
CA TYR A 415 -28.36 16.66 -5.66
C TYR A 415 -28.22 16.87 -4.14
N LEU A 416 -27.60 17.97 -3.71
CA LEU A 416 -27.45 18.30 -2.28
C LEU A 416 -28.80 18.51 -1.59
N THR A 417 -29.77 19.16 -2.26
CA THR A 417 -31.14 19.31 -1.73
C THR A 417 -31.82 17.95 -1.60
N GLU A 418 -31.60 17.01 -2.51
CA GLU A 418 -32.12 15.64 -2.41
C GLU A 418 -31.43 14.80 -1.32
N GLN A 419 -30.16 15.03 -1.00
CA GLN A 419 -29.47 14.33 0.09
C GLN A 419 -29.83 14.86 1.46
N ASP A 420 -29.95 16.19 1.64
CA ASP A 420 -30.36 16.81 2.90
C ASP A 420 -31.76 16.32 3.35
N ASN A 421 -32.67 16.10 2.39
CA ASN A 421 -33.98 15.48 2.62
C ASN A 421 -33.95 13.94 2.78
N LYS A 422 -32.80 13.28 2.58
CA LYS A 422 -32.61 11.82 2.67
C LYS A 422 -31.51 11.50 3.68
N GLN A 423 -31.82 11.65 4.97
CA GLN A 423 -31.01 11.10 6.05
C GLN A 423 -30.65 9.64 5.73
N ASN A 424 -29.36 9.35 5.61
CA ASN A 424 -28.76 8.05 5.27
C ASN A 424 -29.13 7.47 3.89
N GLY A 425 -29.32 8.30 2.86
CA GLY A 425 -29.38 7.83 1.47
C GLY A 425 -28.04 7.26 0.96
N GLU A 426 -28.08 6.20 0.14
CA GLU A 426 -26.87 5.68 -0.54
C GLU A 426 -26.26 6.74 -1.48
N ILE A 427 -24.93 6.91 -1.40
CA ILE A 427 -24.17 7.76 -2.33
C ILE A 427 -24.13 7.07 -3.70
N ASP A 428 -24.60 7.75 -4.76
CA ASP A 428 -24.41 7.27 -6.13
C ASP A 428 -22.93 7.39 -6.53
N MET A 429 -22.20 6.30 -6.32
CA MET A 429 -20.77 6.17 -6.66
C MET A 429 -20.47 6.27 -8.17
N LYS A 430 -21.49 6.32 -9.04
CA LYS A 430 -21.33 6.52 -10.50
C LYS A 430 -21.40 7.99 -10.89
N ASN A 431 -22.02 8.85 -10.09
CA ASN A 431 -22.13 10.29 -10.35
C ASN A 431 -20.81 11.00 -9.98
N PRO A 432 -20.11 11.66 -10.93
CA PRO A 432 -18.86 12.36 -10.63
C PRO A 432 -18.97 13.44 -9.53
N LEU A 433 -20.14 14.08 -9.40
CA LEU A 433 -20.38 15.15 -8.42
C LEU A 433 -20.35 14.65 -6.98
N SER A 434 -20.61 13.37 -6.75
CA SER A 434 -20.74 12.73 -5.43
C SER A 434 -19.72 11.60 -5.22
N ARG A 435 -18.76 11.44 -6.14
CA ARG A 435 -17.74 10.40 -6.08
C ARG A 435 -16.61 10.82 -5.15
N PRO A 436 -16.44 10.24 -3.95
CA PRO A 436 -15.44 10.69 -2.99
C PRO A 436 -14.00 10.57 -3.53
N ARG A 437 -13.03 11.26 -2.91
CA ARG A 437 -11.61 11.09 -3.25
C ARG A 437 -11.07 9.78 -2.69
N VAL A 438 -9.91 9.36 -3.19
CA VAL A 438 -9.19 8.20 -2.65
C VAL A 438 -8.51 8.67 -1.37
N PRO A 439 -8.81 8.09 -0.19
CA PRO A 439 -8.14 8.44 1.05
C PRO A 439 -6.64 8.15 0.96
N TYR A 440 -5.83 9.05 1.52
CA TYR A 440 -4.38 8.87 1.64
C TYR A 440 -4.01 7.87 2.75
N GLU A 441 -4.86 7.76 3.78
CA GLU A 441 -4.73 6.84 4.90
C GLU A 441 -5.78 5.73 4.80
N ILE A 442 -5.36 4.47 4.83
CA ILE A 442 -6.25 3.30 4.81
C ILE A 442 -6.19 2.62 6.19
N LEU A 443 -7.32 2.52 6.87
CA LEU A 443 -7.49 1.70 8.07
C LEU A 443 -7.77 0.26 7.63
N PHE A 444 -6.96 -0.70 8.10
CA PHE A 444 -7.15 -2.14 7.96
C PHE A 444 -7.61 -2.74 9.30
N ALA A 445 -8.76 -3.41 9.34
CA ALA A 445 -9.27 -4.13 10.53
C ALA A 445 -9.32 -5.63 10.27
N ILE A 446 -8.44 -6.39 10.93
CA ILE A 446 -8.07 -7.75 10.53
C ILE A 446 -8.41 -8.77 11.62
N GLY A 447 -8.95 -9.92 11.18
CA GLY A 447 -9.28 -11.06 12.03
C GLY A 447 -10.27 -10.70 13.14
N GLY A 448 -10.08 -11.29 14.32
CA GLY A 448 -10.96 -11.13 15.47
C GLY A 448 -12.02 -12.22 15.58
N TRP A 449 -12.80 -12.17 16.65
CA TRP A 449 -13.83 -13.13 17.03
C TRP A 449 -15.22 -12.64 16.55
N SER A 450 -15.97 -13.52 15.87
CA SER A 450 -17.32 -13.26 15.38
C SER A 450 -18.14 -14.56 15.40
N ALA A 451 -19.44 -14.48 15.71
CA ALA A 451 -20.38 -15.60 15.67
C ALA A 451 -19.88 -16.89 16.36
N GLY A 452 -19.13 -16.77 17.47
CA GLY A 452 -18.59 -17.91 18.21
C GLY A 452 -17.23 -18.46 17.74
N SER A 453 -16.57 -17.83 16.76
CA SER A 453 -15.30 -18.32 16.19
C SER A 453 -14.31 -17.19 15.84
N PRO A 454 -12.99 -17.45 15.86
CA PRO A 454 -12.00 -16.58 15.22
C PRO A 454 -12.19 -16.50 13.70
N THR A 455 -11.83 -15.36 13.13
CA THR A 455 -11.99 -15.05 11.71
C THR A 455 -10.67 -14.67 11.05
N SER A 456 -10.61 -14.77 9.72
CA SER A 456 -9.47 -14.36 8.88
C SER A 456 -9.77 -13.13 8.01
N PHE A 457 -10.93 -12.49 8.21
CA PHE A 457 -11.38 -11.38 7.36
C PHE A 457 -10.50 -10.14 7.50
N VAL A 458 -10.22 -9.49 6.38
CA VAL A 458 -9.59 -8.18 6.28
C VAL A 458 -10.66 -7.22 5.75
N GLU A 459 -11.07 -6.25 6.56
CA GLU A 459 -11.87 -5.12 6.05
C GLU A 459 -11.00 -3.86 6.01
N THR A 460 -11.17 -3.03 4.97
CA THR A 460 -10.59 -1.69 4.89
C THR A 460 -11.65 -0.62 5.00
N TYR A 461 -11.38 0.45 5.75
CA TYR A 461 -12.27 1.60 5.88
C TYR A 461 -11.75 2.80 5.08
N ASP A 462 -12.68 3.48 4.42
CA ASP A 462 -12.44 4.61 3.53
C ASP A 462 -13.00 5.90 4.18
N THR A 463 -12.11 6.78 4.66
CA THR A 463 -12.48 8.01 5.38
C THR A 463 -13.12 9.08 4.50
N ARG A 464 -13.09 8.92 3.17
CA ARG A 464 -13.70 9.88 2.22
C ARG A 464 -15.07 9.39 1.76
N ALA A 465 -15.31 8.08 1.77
CA ALA A 465 -16.61 7.48 1.52
C ALA A 465 -17.44 7.21 2.79
N ASP A 466 -16.82 7.23 3.98
CA ASP A 466 -17.37 6.69 5.24
C ASP A 466 -17.91 5.26 5.05
N ARG A 467 -17.12 4.34 4.49
CA ARG A 467 -17.58 2.96 4.23
C ARG A 467 -16.50 1.92 4.42
N TRP A 468 -16.93 0.73 4.83
CA TRP A 468 -16.10 -0.47 4.97
C TRP A 468 -16.17 -1.38 3.73
N PHE A 469 -15.02 -1.92 3.34
CA PHE A 469 -14.84 -2.77 2.16
C PHE A 469 -14.15 -4.07 2.56
N LEU A 470 -14.78 -5.21 2.29
CA LEU A 470 -14.17 -6.51 2.50
C LEU A 470 -13.06 -6.76 1.47
N SER A 471 -11.82 -6.94 1.94
CA SER A 471 -10.68 -7.30 1.12
C SER A 471 -10.59 -8.81 0.95
N VAL A 472 -10.60 -9.29 -0.29
CA VAL A 472 -10.78 -10.71 -0.63
C VAL A 472 -9.49 -11.56 -0.50
N SER A 473 -8.33 -10.94 -0.24
CA SER A 473 -7.04 -11.66 -0.13
C SER A 473 -6.80 -12.19 1.29
N THR A 474 -7.29 -13.41 1.56
CA THR A 474 -7.28 -14.04 2.89
C THR A 474 -6.60 -15.42 2.92
N ASP A 475 -5.36 -15.52 2.40
CA ASP A 475 -4.43 -16.60 2.79
C ASP A 475 -3.95 -16.37 4.23
N LEU A 476 -4.87 -16.54 5.18
CA LEU A 476 -4.69 -16.20 6.58
C LEU A 476 -5.45 -17.19 7.46
N THR A 477 -4.72 -17.86 8.35
CA THR A 477 -5.28 -18.65 9.45
C THR A 477 -6.19 -17.76 10.30
N PRO A 478 -7.44 -18.14 10.61
CA PRO A 478 -8.32 -17.35 11.47
C PRO A 478 -7.70 -17.08 12.84
N ARG A 479 -7.72 -15.82 13.30
CA ARG A 479 -7.03 -15.40 14.53
C ARG A 479 -7.77 -14.31 15.29
N ALA A 480 -8.02 -14.55 16.56
CA ALA A 480 -8.47 -13.56 17.55
C ALA A 480 -7.35 -13.28 18.57
N TYR A 481 -7.47 -12.16 19.30
CA TYR A 481 -6.57 -11.77 20.38
C TYR A 481 -5.09 -11.69 19.96
N HIS A 482 -4.84 -11.36 18.69
CA HIS A 482 -3.53 -11.15 18.10
C HIS A 482 -3.21 -9.66 18.09
N GLY A 483 -1.94 -9.29 18.24
CA GLY A 483 -1.51 -7.90 18.09
C GLY A 483 -1.26 -7.55 16.61
N ILE A 484 -1.52 -6.30 16.22
CA ILE A 484 -1.09 -5.74 14.93
C ILE A 484 -0.32 -4.45 15.14
N CYS A 485 0.67 -4.21 14.29
CA CYS A 485 1.22 -2.87 14.05
C CYS A 485 1.57 -2.68 12.57
N ALA A 486 1.61 -1.41 12.13
CA ALA A 486 2.19 -1.03 10.85
C ALA A 486 3.64 -0.56 11.06
N LEU A 487 4.56 -1.00 10.19
CA LEU A 487 5.96 -0.59 10.22
C LEU A 487 6.61 -0.74 8.84
N ASN A 488 7.20 0.35 8.33
CA ASN A 488 7.83 0.41 7.00
C ASN A 488 6.89 -0.06 5.87
N ASP A 489 5.67 0.50 5.84
CA ASP A 489 4.58 0.22 4.89
C ASP A 489 4.07 -1.24 4.88
N LEU A 490 4.42 -2.05 5.89
CA LEU A 490 4.03 -3.44 6.07
C LEU A 490 3.20 -3.63 7.35
N ILE A 491 2.21 -4.52 7.32
CA ILE A 491 1.38 -4.87 8.49
C ILE A 491 1.95 -6.14 9.13
N TYR A 492 2.28 -6.09 10.42
CA TYR A 492 2.76 -7.24 11.18
C TYR A 492 1.67 -7.77 12.10
N MET A 493 1.23 -9.01 11.88
CA MET A 493 0.36 -9.77 12.78
C MET A 493 1.20 -10.66 13.69
N ILE A 494 0.98 -10.55 14.99
CA ILE A 494 1.81 -11.16 16.04
C ILE A 494 0.93 -12.00 16.97
N GLY A 495 1.23 -13.30 17.04
CA GLY A 495 0.58 -14.23 17.97
C GLY A 495 -0.90 -14.48 17.68
N GLY A 496 -1.71 -14.50 18.74
CA GLY A 496 -3.15 -14.77 18.71
C GLY A 496 -3.54 -16.21 19.01
N PHE A 497 -4.83 -16.50 18.77
CA PHE A 497 -5.50 -17.76 19.04
C PHE A 497 -6.54 -18.06 17.94
N ASP A 498 -6.59 -19.30 17.44
CA ASP A 498 -7.54 -19.74 16.40
C ASP A 498 -8.78 -20.48 16.94
N GLY A 499 -8.86 -20.69 18.25
CA GLY A 499 -9.86 -21.53 18.91
C GLY A 499 -9.27 -22.80 19.54
N ASN A 500 -8.04 -23.16 19.18
CA ASN A 500 -7.34 -24.36 19.64
C ASN A 500 -5.87 -24.08 20.01
N GLU A 501 -5.07 -23.50 19.10
CA GLU A 501 -3.64 -23.24 19.29
C GLU A 501 -3.37 -21.77 19.67
N HIS A 502 -2.43 -21.58 20.61
CA HIS A 502 -1.89 -20.27 20.98
C HIS A 502 -0.60 -20.04 20.18
N PHE A 503 -0.53 -18.98 19.37
CA PHE A 503 0.59 -18.82 18.44
C PHE A 503 1.75 -17.99 19.00
N ASN A 504 2.98 -18.40 18.67
CA ASN A 504 4.18 -17.55 18.70
C ASN A 504 4.56 -17.00 17.31
N THR A 505 3.88 -17.46 16.25
CA THR A 505 4.18 -17.12 14.85
C THR A 505 3.94 -15.65 14.54
N VAL A 506 4.73 -15.09 13.63
CA VAL A 506 4.60 -13.71 13.14
C VAL A 506 4.41 -13.73 11.62
N ARG A 507 3.36 -13.10 11.12
CA ARG A 507 3.10 -12.96 9.67
C ARG A 507 3.10 -11.48 9.29
N CYS A 508 3.70 -11.17 8.16
CA CYS A 508 3.94 -9.83 7.63
C CYS A 508 3.20 -9.70 6.29
N PHE A 509 2.20 -8.82 6.22
CA PHE A 509 1.47 -8.52 5.00
C PHE A 509 2.09 -7.31 4.29
N ASP A 510 2.28 -7.46 2.98
CA ASP A 510 2.64 -6.38 2.06
C ASP A 510 1.36 -5.93 1.33
N PRO A 511 0.80 -4.75 1.64
CA PRO A 511 -0.42 -4.25 0.99
C PRO A 511 -0.23 -3.87 -0.49
N VAL A 512 1.01 -3.70 -0.96
CA VAL A 512 1.28 -3.38 -2.37
C VAL A 512 1.31 -4.65 -3.22
N THR A 513 1.95 -5.72 -2.74
CA THR A 513 1.96 -7.03 -3.45
C THR A 513 0.80 -7.96 -3.07
N LYS A 514 0.10 -7.67 -1.96
CA LYS A 514 -1.00 -8.46 -1.35
C LYS A 514 -0.58 -9.83 -0.84
N GLU A 515 0.71 -10.02 -0.57
CA GLU A 515 1.29 -11.26 -0.06
C GLU A 515 1.42 -11.24 1.48
N TRP A 516 1.05 -12.34 2.12
CA TRP A 516 1.46 -12.65 3.49
C TRP A 516 2.78 -13.43 3.46
N ARG A 517 3.76 -13.00 4.26
CA ARG A 517 5.08 -13.64 4.38
C ARG A 517 5.41 -13.88 5.85
N GLU A 518 5.96 -15.03 6.17
CA GLU A 518 6.34 -15.36 7.54
C GLU A 518 7.61 -14.62 7.98
N ARG A 519 7.75 -14.47 9.30
CA ARG A 519 8.89 -13.86 9.99
C ARG A 519 9.32 -14.75 11.15
N ALA A 520 10.46 -14.43 11.77
CA ALA A 520 10.88 -15.14 12.98
C ALA A 520 9.78 -15.13 14.04
N CYS A 521 9.51 -16.28 14.63
CA CYS A 521 8.54 -16.44 15.70
C CYS A 521 9.07 -15.88 17.02
N MET A 522 8.15 -15.46 17.89
CA MET A 522 8.43 -15.09 19.29
C MET A 522 8.97 -16.28 20.09
N TYR A 523 9.69 -16.00 21.19
CA TYR A 523 10.13 -17.03 22.14
C TYR A 523 8.97 -17.71 22.85
N HIS A 524 7.82 -17.03 22.97
CA HIS A 524 6.63 -17.55 23.62
C HIS A 524 5.38 -17.40 22.74
N ALA A 525 4.44 -18.33 22.89
CA ALA A 525 3.09 -18.17 22.35
C ALA A 525 2.35 -17.08 23.13
N ARG A 526 1.69 -16.14 22.43
CA ARG A 526 0.99 -15.02 23.06
C ARG A 526 -0.33 -14.73 22.35
N CYS A 527 -1.46 -15.03 22.99
CA CYS A 527 -2.74 -14.37 22.73
C CYS A 527 -2.97 -13.29 23.81
N TYR A 528 -3.91 -12.38 23.58
CA TYR A 528 -4.17 -11.20 24.43
C TYR A 528 -2.90 -10.33 24.63
N VAL A 529 -2.08 -10.25 23.58
CA VAL A 529 -0.74 -9.64 23.58
C VAL A 529 -0.81 -8.16 23.25
N SER A 530 -0.17 -7.32 24.07
CA SER A 530 -0.03 -5.90 23.77
C SER A 530 1.13 -5.71 22.79
N VAL A 531 0.91 -4.99 21.69
CA VAL A 531 1.91 -4.77 20.64
C VAL A 531 2.01 -3.28 20.32
N CYS A 532 3.23 -2.77 20.23
CA CYS A 532 3.50 -1.39 19.80
C CYS A 532 4.81 -1.28 19.00
N THR A 533 4.97 -0.20 18.25
CA THR A 533 6.17 0.11 17.46
C THR A 533 6.90 1.31 18.04
N HIS A 534 8.23 1.23 18.08
CA HIS A 534 9.09 2.38 18.40
C HIS A 534 10.49 2.23 17.81
N GLY A 535 11.08 3.32 17.32
CA GLY A 535 12.48 3.36 16.89
C GLY A 535 12.83 2.35 15.78
N GLY A 536 11.90 2.06 14.87
CA GLY A 536 12.07 1.06 13.81
C GLY A 536 11.96 -0.41 14.26
N LYS A 537 11.49 -0.67 15.48
CA LYS A 537 11.37 -1.99 16.11
C LYS A 537 9.93 -2.24 16.58
N ILE A 538 9.56 -3.51 16.70
CA ILE A 538 8.25 -3.93 17.24
C ILE A 538 8.47 -4.53 18.63
N TYR A 539 7.53 -4.29 19.54
CA TYR A 539 7.55 -4.83 20.90
C TYR A 539 6.30 -5.65 21.14
N ALA A 540 6.46 -6.86 21.70
CA ALA A 540 5.38 -7.75 22.11
C ALA A 540 5.47 -7.97 23.62
N LEU A 541 4.41 -7.60 24.33
CA LEU A 541 4.39 -7.45 25.79
C LEU A 541 3.30 -8.31 26.40
N GLY A 542 3.64 -9.06 27.45
CA GLY A 542 2.67 -9.83 28.23
C GLY A 542 1.87 -10.85 27.41
N GLY A 543 0.56 -10.91 27.63
CA GLY A 543 -0.34 -11.90 27.03
C GLY A 543 -0.37 -13.23 27.79
N TYR A 544 -1.01 -14.22 27.15
CA TYR A 544 -1.26 -15.56 27.68
C TYR A 544 -0.79 -16.63 26.69
N ASN A 545 -0.18 -17.71 27.20
CA ASN A 545 0.41 -18.80 26.42
C ASN A 545 -0.37 -20.13 26.51
N GLY A 546 -1.62 -20.09 26.97
CA GLY A 546 -2.43 -21.28 27.24
C GLY A 546 -2.25 -21.88 28.64
N ARG A 547 -1.30 -21.35 29.45
CA ARG A 547 -1.04 -21.82 30.83
C ARG A 547 -0.81 -20.69 31.83
N THR A 548 0.01 -19.71 31.47
CA THR A 548 0.47 -18.63 32.35
C THR A 548 0.25 -17.26 31.70
N ARG A 549 -0.22 -16.28 32.48
CA ARG A 549 -0.16 -14.86 32.09
C ARG A 549 1.29 -14.41 32.23
N MET A 550 1.77 -13.59 31.30
CA MET A 550 3.19 -13.24 31.22
C MET A 550 3.44 -11.80 31.67
N ASN A 551 4.57 -11.58 32.34
CA ASN A 551 5.22 -10.28 32.46
C ASN A 551 6.41 -10.14 31.50
N SER A 552 6.82 -11.21 30.82
CA SER A 552 7.93 -11.16 29.87
C SER A 552 7.59 -10.32 28.64
N ALA A 553 8.61 -9.67 28.09
CA ALA A 553 8.52 -8.77 26.96
C ALA A 553 9.64 -9.06 25.97
N GLU A 554 9.36 -8.95 24.67
CA GLU A 554 10.31 -9.22 23.60
C GLU A 554 10.22 -8.18 22.47
N ARG A 555 11.35 -7.99 21.79
CA ARG A 555 11.61 -6.92 20.81
C ARG A 555 12.05 -7.54 19.49
N TYR A 556 11.38 -7.18 18.40
CA TYR A 556 11.69 -7.62 17.05
C TYR A 556 12.43 -6.54 16.26
N GLU A 557 13.50 -6.93 15.56
CA GLU A 557 14.19 -6.07 14.61
C GLU A 557 13.96 -6.55 13.17
N PRO A 558 13.13 -5.84 12.37
CA PRO A 558 12.81 -6.25 11.01
C PRO A 558 14.01 -6.46 10.09
N GLN A 559 15.08 -5.67 10.28
CA GLN A 559 16.31 -5.75 9.48
C GLN A 559 17.14 -7.01 9.77
N LYS A 560 17.06 -7.55 11.00
CA LYS A 560 17.68 -8.84 11.38
C LYS A 560 16.75 -10.03 11.14
N ASN A 561 15.43 -9.80 11.09
CA ASN A 561 14.39 -10.84 11.22
C ASN A 561 14.64 -11.71 12.48
N GLN A 562 14.80 -11.06 13.63
CA GLN A 562 15.12 -11.71 14.91
C GLN A 562 14.35 -11.05 16.08
N TRP A 563 14.02 -11.87 17.08
CA TRP A 563 13.50 -11.44 18.38
C TRP A 563 14.61 -11.46 19.44
N GLU A 564 14.59 -10.46 20.31
CA GLU A 564 15.44 -10.29 21.49
C GLU A 564 14.54 -10.17 22.72
N MET A 565 14.83 -10.92 23.79
CA MET A 565 14.15 -10.69 25.07
C MET A 565 14.59 -9.35 25.67
N ILE A 566 13.65 -8.56 26.17
CA ILE A 566 13.92 -7.36 26.97
C ILE A 566 13.52 -7.61 28.43
N PRO A 567 13.88 -6.74 29.39
CA PRO A 567 13.51 -6.95 30.79
C PRO A 567 12.00 -7.15 30.96
N PRO A 568 11.58 -8.03 31.89
CA PRO A 568 10.17 -8.26 32.16
C PRO A 568 9.55 -7.07 32.90
N MET A 569 8.24 -6.90 32.72
CA MET A 569 7.39 -5.98 33.47
C MET A 569 7.29 -6.43 34.93
N ASN A 570 6.91 -5.52 35.82
CA ASN A 570 6.78 -5.79 37.25
C ASN A 570 5.52 -6.62 37.57
N ARG A 571 4.44 -6.45 36.81
CA ARG A 571 3.20 -7.25 36.92
C ARG A 571 3.00 -8.16 35.69
N GLN A 572 2.36 -9.32 35.89
CA GLN A 572 1.87 -10.18 34.80
C GLN A 572 0.60 -9.57 34.20
N ARG A 573 0.50 -9.53 32.87
CA ARG A 573 -0.58 -8.81 32.16
C ARG A 573 -0.96 -9.54 30.88
N SER A 574 -2.12 -10.20 30.83
CA SER A 574 -2.87 -10.40 29.57
C SER A 574 -3.90 -9.28 29.43
N ASP A 575 -4.47 -9.06 28.24
CA ASP A 575 -5.57 -8.10 28.02
C ASP A 575 -5.24 -6.63 28.37
N ALA A 576 -3.96 -6.31 28.51
CA ALA A 576 -3.44 -4.96 28.63
C ALA A 576 -3.26 -4.33 27.24
N SER A 577 -3.07 -3.01 27.19
CA SER A 577 -2.72 -2.32 25.95
C SER A 577 -1.53 -1.38 26.14
N ALA A 578 -0.76 -1.18 25.07
CA ALA A 578 0.54 -0.55 25.09
C ALA A 578 0.75 0.41 23.92
N ALA A 579 1.41 1.54 24.18
CA ALA A 579 1.65 2.60 23.21
C ALA A 579 3.02 3.25 23.43
N ALA A 580 3.66 3.69 22.34
CA ALA A 580 4.92 4.42 22.39
C ALA A 580 4.66 5.93 22.40
N LEU A 581 5.31 6.66 23.31
CA LEU A 581 5.24 8.12 23.38
C LEU A 581 6.60 8.67 23.88
N ARG A 582 7.12 9.73 23.23
CA ARG A 582 8.31 10.49 23.68
C ARG A 582 9.50 9.63 24.14
N ASN A 583 9.94 8.71 23.27
CA ASN A 583 11.03 7.75 23.51
C ASN A 583 10.84 6.76 24.67
N LYS A 584 9.59 6.53 25.12
CA LYS A 584 9.23 5.50 26.10
C LYS A 584 8.05 4.67 25.62
N ILE A 585 7.90 3.47 26.18
CA ILE A 585 6.78 2.57 25.87
C ILE A 585 5.96 2.40 27.15
N TYR A 586 4.67 2.70 27.08
CA TYR A 586 3.75 2.63 28.20
C TYR A 586 2.84 1.42 28.04
N ILE A 587 2.50 0.74 29.14
CA ILE A 587 1.49 -0.31 29.19
C ILE A 587 0.55 -0.09 30.38
N VAL A 588 -0.75 -0.27 30.16
CA VAL A 588 -1.78 -0.06 31.19
C VAL A 588 -2.68 -1.27 31.37
N GLY A 589 -3.11 -1.47 32.62
CA GLY A 589 -4.18 -2.41 32.97
C GLY A 589 -3.90 -3.87 32.59
N GLY A 590 -4.94 -4.53 32.10
CA GLY A 590 -4.98 -5.96 31.84
C GLY A 590 -5.43 -6.80 33.04
N PHE A 591 -5.19 -8.10 32.95
CA PHE A 591 -5.54 -9.12 33.93
C PHE A 591 -4.32 -9.99 34.24
N ASN A 592 -4.05 -10.24 35.52
CA ASN A 592 -2.91 -11.07 35.94
C ASN A 592 -3.26 -12.56 36.15
N GLY A 593 -4.55 -12.90 36.15
CA GLY A 593 -5.04 -14.24 36.50
C GLY A 593 -5.84 -14.29 37.82
N GLN A 594 -5.82 -13.22 38.61
CA GLN A 594 -6.55 -13.07 39.87
C GLN A 594 -7.37 -11.77 39.90
N GLU A 595 -6.75 -10.64 39.52
CA GLU A 595 -7.35 -9.31 39.57
C GLU A 595 -7.22 -8.59 38.22
N ILE A 596 -8.14 -7.65 37.96
CA ILE A 596 -8.05 -6.71 36.85
C ILE A 596 -7.31 -5.47 37.33
N LEU A 597 -6.39 -4.97 36.50
CA LEU A 597 -5.38 -4.02 36.91
C LEU A 597 -5.77 -2.57 36.56
N ASP A 598 -5.56 -1.69 37.53
CA ASP A 598 -5.50 -0.23 37.45
C ASP A 598 -4.07 0.26 37.11
N SER A 599 -3.08 -0.44 37.65
CA SER A 599 -1.66 -0.07 37.59
C SER A 599 -1.14 0.04 36.17
N ALA A 600 -0.26 1.01 35.95
CA ALA A 600 0.40 1.28 34.69
C ALA A 600 1.93 1.34 34.86
N GLU A 601 2.64 0.95 33.81
CA GLU A 601 4.10 0.85 33.80
C GLU A 601 4.66 1.51 32.54
N VAL A 602 5.84 2.11 32.67
CA VAL A 602 6.60 2.69 31.56
C VAL A 602 7.95 1.98 31.43
N TYR A 603 8.27 1.56 30.22
CA TYR A 603 9.58 1.09 29.80
C TYR A 603 10.37 2.27 29.25
N ASP A 604 11.49 2.55 29.91
CA ASP A 604 12.45 3.56 29.51
C ASP A 604 13.53 2.90 28.63
N LEU A 605 13.66 3.40 27.40
CA LEU A 605 14.50 2.78 26.35
C LEU A 605 15.99 3.10 26.49
N GLU A 606 16.36 4.08 27.30
CA GLU A 606 17.74 4.54 27.49
C GLU A 606 18.37 3.84 28.70
N SER A 607 17.63 3.75 29.81
CA SER A 607 18.01 2.94 30.98
C SER A 607 17.72 1.45 30.81
N ASN A 608 16.85 1.08 29.85
CA ASN A 608 16.43 -0.30 29.58
C ASN A 608 15.81 -0.95 30.85
N GLN A 609 14.83 -0.26 31.45
CA GLN A 609 14.13 -0.67 32.70
C GLN A 609 12.64 -0.35 32.66
N TRP A 610 11.85 -1.08 33.47
CA TRP A 610 10.43 -0.82 33.73
C TRP A 610 10.24 -0.12 35.07
N SER A 611 9.52 0.99 35.08
CA SER A 611 9.10 1.71 36.29
C SER A 611 7.58 1.90 36.31
N TYR A 612 6.97 1.87 37.49
CA TYR A 612 5.56 2.24 37.64
C TYR A 612 5.34 3.73 37.34
N ILE A 613 4.19 4.04 36.75
CA ILE A 613 3.60 5.38 36.76
C ILE A 613 2.34 5.36 37.64
N ARG A 614 1.55 6.44 37.68
CA ARG A 614 0.24 6.42 38.35
C ARG A 614 -0.68 5.35 37.76
N SER A 615 -1.38 4.62 38.64
CA SER A 615 -2.55 3.83 38.28
C SER A 615 -3.62 4.70 37.61
N MET A 616 -4.38 4.07 36.71
CA MET A 616 -5.64 4.60 36.20
C MET A 616 -6.67 4.76 37.33
N ILE A 617 -7.67 5.62 37.12
CA ILE A 617 -8.82 5.84 38.01
C ILE A 617 -9.67 4.56 38.11
N SER A 618 -9.77 3.79 37.02
CA SER A 618 -10.50 2.53 36.96
C SER A 618 -9.58 1.36 36.57
N PRO A 619 -9.77 0.14 37.13
CA PRO A 619 -9.11 -1.06 36.64
C PRO A 619 -9.72 -1.50 35.29
N ARG A 620 -8.88 -1.85 34.30
CA ARG A 620 -9.34 -2.10 32.92
C ARG A 620 -8.65 -3.30 32.26
N SER A 621 -9.40 -4.36 32.00
CA SER A 621 -9.00 -5.51 31.16
C SER A 621 -9.69 -5.44 29.79
N GLY A 622 -8.99 -5.79 28.72
CA GLY A 622 -9.49 -5.63 27.35
C GLY A 622 -9.61 -4.15 26.96
N VAL A 623 -8.77 -3.33 27.59
CA VAL A 623 -8.59 -1.89 27.40
C VAL A 623 -7.88 -1.62 26.08
N SER A 624 -8.03 -0.42 25.53
CA SER A 624 -7.11 0.05 24.48
C SER A 624 -6.38 1.32 24.92
N LEU A 625 -5.07 1.39 24.62
CA LEU A 625 -4.19 2.51 24.93
C LEU A 625 -3.66 3.08 23.62
N VAL A 626 -3.89 4.38 23.38
CA VAL A 626 -3.38 5.05 22.19
C VAL A 626 -2.62 6.33 22.56
N ALA A 627 -1.48 6.54 21.92
CA ALA A 627 -0.72 7.79 22.02
C ALA A 627 -1.26 8.79 20.99
N PHE A 628 -1.75 9.93 21.45
CA PHE A 628 -2.34 10.97 20.60
C PHE A 628 -2.03 12.36 21.17
N ARG A 629 -1.57 13.27 20.31
CA ARG A 629 -1.28 14.69 20.63
C ARG A 629 -0.57 14.85 21.99
N ASP A 630 0.60 14.20 22.11
CA ASP A 630 1.47 14.21 23.28
C ASP A 630 0.88 13.66 24.61
N SER A 631 -0.26 12.97 24.53
CA SER A 631 -0.92 12.30 25.65
C SER A 631 -1.22 10.83 25.33
N LEU A 632 -1.58 10.06 26.37
CA LEU A 632 -1.99 8.67 26.29
C LEU A 632 -3.45 8.57 26.70
N TYR A 633 -4.27 7.93 25.86
CA TYR A 633 -5.71 7.74 26.09
C TYR A 633 -5.97 6.24 26.36
N ALA A 634 -6.39 5.91 27.57
CA ALA A 634 -6.81 4.58 27.99
C ALA A 634 -8.34 4.49 27.92
N LEU A 635 -8.86 3.73 26.96
CA LEU A 635 -10.27 3.73 26.58
C LEU A 635 -10.93 2.38 26.88
N GLY A 636 -12.16 2.43 27.41
CA GLY A 636 -13.03 1.27 27.58
C GLY A 636 -12.42 0.15 28.43
N GLY A 637 -12.73 -1.09 28.04
CA GLY A 637 -12.35 -2.31 28.75
C GLY A 637 -13.45 -2.84 29.66
N PHE A 638 -13.06 -3.69 30.61
CA PHE A 638 -13.91 -4.34 31.59
C PHE A 638 -13.26 -4.20 32.97
N ASN A 639 -14.04 -3.79 33.98
CA ASN A 639 -13.53 -3.49 35.33
C ASN A 639 -13.78 -4.59 36.38
N GLY A 640 -14.28 -5.75 35.95
CA GLY A 640 -14.70 -6.86 36.83
C GLY A 640 -16.22 -6.94 37.02
N PHE A 641 -16.94 -5.83 36.79
CA PHE A 641 -18.39 -5.75 36.95
C PHE A 641 -19.10 -5.40 35.64
N ILE A 642 -18.63 -4.35 34.95
CA ILE A 642 -19.22 -3.81 33.72
C ILE A 642 -18.18 -3.56 32.65
N ARG A 643 -18.64 -3.52 31.39
CA ARG A 643 -17.83 -3.02 30.26
C ARG A 643 -17.94 -1.49 30.27
N LEU A 644 -16.84 -0.81 29.98
CA LEU A 644 -16.72 0.63 30.15
C LEU A 644 -16.95 1.37 28.83
N SER A 645 -17.76 2.42 28.91
CA SER A 645 -17.87 3.53 27.97
C SER A 645 -16.82 4.61 28.27
N SER A 646 -16.44 4.77 29.54
CA SER A 646 -15.48 5.78 30.00
C SER A 646 -14.07 5.61 29.42
N GLY A 647 -13.37 6.73 29.29
CA GLY A 647 -11.96 6.81 28.95
C GLY A 647 -11.20 7.74 29.90
N GLU A 648 -9.88 7.57 29.92
CA GLU A 648 -8.97 8.37 30.75
C GLU A 648 -7.75 8.82 29.92
N ARG A 649 -7.24 10.01 30.20
CA ARG A 649 -6.06 10.61 29.57
C ARG A 649 -4.95 10.84 30.58
N TYR A 650 -3.73 10.45 30.24
CA TYR A 650 -2.50 10.76 30.95
C TYR A 650 -1.55 11.57 30.06
N SER A 651 -0.95 12.63 30.60
CA SER A 651 -0.13 13.59 29.85
C SER A 651 1.21 13.79 30.58
N PRO A 652 2.26 12.99 30.26
CA PRO A 652 3.45 12.81 31.11
C PRO A 652 4.24 14.07 31.55
N ASN A 653 4.04 15.22 30.89
CA ASN A 653 4.67 16.50 31.26
C ASN A 653 3.71 17.53 31.87
N ASN A 654 2.39 17.26 31.85
CA ASN A 654 1.34 18.22 32.21
C ASN A 654 0.55 17.79 33.47
N SER A 655 0.48 16.49 33.75
CA SER A 655 -0.23 15.90 34.88
C SER A 655 0.47 14.60 35.29
N GLU A 656 0.74 14.40 36.58
CA GLU A 656 1.19 13.10 37.09
C GLU A 656 0.01 12.11 37.18
N ASP A 657 -1.20 12.61 37.42
CA ASP A 657 -2.43 11.81 37.57
C ASP A 657 -3.20 11.69 36.24
N TRP A 658 -4.01 10.64 36.12
CA TRP A 658 -4.95 10.43 35.02
C TRP A 658 -6.17 11.38 35.13
N GLN A 659 -6.77 11.72 33.99
CA GLN A 659 -7.90 12.65 33.87
C GLN A 659 -9.01 11.97 33.07
N GLU A 660 -10.26 12.05 33.51
CA GLU A 660 -11.40 11.52 32.74
C GLU A 660 -11.57 12.28 31.41
N VAL A 661 -11.99 11.56 30.37
CA VAL A 661 -12.45 12.14 29.09
C VAL A 661 -13.88 11.70 28.80
N THR A 662 -14.56 12.40 27.87
CA THR A 662 -15.95 12.09 27.49
C THR A 662 -16.11 10.61 27.14
N GLU A 663 -17.19 10.00 27.63
CA GLU A 663 -17.46 8.57 27.40
C GLU A 663 -17.88 8.28 25.95
N MET A 664 -17.49 7.10 25.46
CA MET A 664 -18.00 6.50 24.23
C MET A 664 -19.51 6.24 24.33
N PHE A 665 -20.23 6.29 23.20
CA PHE A 665 -21.66 5.96 23.13
C PHE A 665 -21.93 4.49 23.46
N SER A 666 -21.06 3.58 23.02
CA SER A 666 -21.15 2.14 23.30
C SER A 666 -20.06 1.68 24.26
N PRO A 667 -20.39 1.11 25.43
CA PRO A 667 -19.40 0.45 26.28
C PRO A 667 -18.77 -0.72 25.53
N ARG A 668 -17.44 -0.85 25.59
CA ARG A 668 -16.71 -1.83 24.77
C ARG A 668 -15.43 -2.33 25.40
N SER A 669 -15.15 -3.61 25.19
CA SER A 669 -13.94 -4.33 25.59
C SER A 669 -13.41 -5.16 24.42
N ASN A 670 -12.10 -5.40 24.35
CA ASN A 670 -11.46 -6.15 23.25
C ASN A 670 -11.82 -5.58 21.87
N PHE A 671 -11.64 -4.27 21.73
CA PHE A 671 -11.84 -3.48 20.51
C PHE A 671 -10.51 -2.93 20.00
N ALA A 672 -10.42 -2.62 18.71
CA ALA A 672 -9.22 -2.00 18.16
C ALA A 672 -9.32 -0.47 18.21
N THR A 673 -8.19 0.22 18.32
CA THR A 673 -8.11 1.69 18.22
C THR A 673 -7.00 2.12 17.29
N VAL A 674 -7.24 3.18 16.52
CA VAL A 674 -6.25 3.79 15.62
C VAL A 674 -6.35 5.31 15.64
N ILE A 675 -5.27 5.99 15.26
CA ILE A 675 -5.32 7.40 14.86
C ILE A 675 -5.49 7.45 13.35
N LEU A 676 -6.43 8.25 12.88
CA LEU A 676 -6.81 8.37 11.47
C LEU A 676 -7.40 9.75 11.22
N ASP A 677 -6.93 10.45 10.18
CA ASP A 677 -7.36 11.83 9.89
C ASP A 677 -7.32 12.76 11.13
N ASP A 678 -6.32 12.60 12.02
CA ASP A 678 -6.15 13.36 13.28
C ASP A 678 -7.35 13.27 14.25
N MET A 679 -7.99 12.10 14.33
CA MET A 679 -8.98 11.72 15.36
C MET A 679 -8.67 10.31 15.90
N ILE A 680 -9.18 9.98 17.10
CA ILE A 680 -9.10 8.62 17.66
C ILE A 680 -10.31 7.82 17.20
N PHE A 681 -10.12 6.75 16.41
CA PHE A 681 -11.18 5.82 16.03
C PHE A 681 -11.18 4.60 16.96
N VAL A 682 -12.37 4.18 17.43
CA VAL A 682 -12.60 2.94 18.17
C VAL A 682 -13.45 1.99 17.34
N VAL A 683 -12.98 0.75 17.14
CA VAL A 683 -13.51 -0.17 16.12
C VAL A 683 -13.97 -1.48 16.76
N GLY A 684 -15.28 -1.74 16.71
CA GLY A 684 -15.89 -2.98 17.18
C GLY A 684 -15.75 -3.20 18.69
N GLY A 685 -15.65 -4.47 19.10
CA GLY A 685 -15.51 -4.89 20.49
C GLY A 685 -16.62 -5.83 20.96
N PHE A 686 -16.64 -6.05 22.28
CA PHE A 686 -17.70 -6.75 23.00
C PHE A 686 -18.28 -5.83 24.07
N ASN A 687 -19.60 -5.61 24.04
CA ASN A 687 -20.30 -4.65 24.89
C ASN A 687 -20.76 -5.20 26.25
N GLY A 688 -20.73 -6.53 26.43
CA GLY A 688 -21.27 -7.23 27.60
C GLY A 688 -22.28 -8.32 27.26
N THR A 689 -22.97 -8.20 26.13
CA THR A 689 -23.92 -9.20 25.62
C THR A 689 -23.56 -9.72 24.23
N THR A 690 -23.05 -8.85 23.34
CA THR A 690 -22.74 -9.18 21.94
C THR A 690 -21.41 -8.58 21.47
N THR A 691 -20.84 -9.20 20.44
CA THR A 691 -19.83 -8.56 19.59
C THR A 691 -20.51 -7.47 18.76
N ILE A 692 -19.90 -6.29 18.65
CA ILE A 692 -20.46 -5.14 17.91
C ILE A 692 -19.65 -4.81 16.65
N ALA A 693 -20.30 -4.21 15.66
CA ALA A 693 -19.68 -3.63 14.46
C ALA A 693 -19.46 -2.11 14.57
N TYR A 694 -19.99 -1.46 15.60
CA TYR A 694 -20.02 -0.01 15.73
C TYR A 694 -18.62 0.61 15.78
N VAL A 695 -18.48 1.73 15.08
CA VAL A 695 -17.27 2.53 15.01
C VAL A 695 -17.61 3.93 15.49
N GLU A 696 -16.87 4.45 16.45
CA GLU A 696 -17.00 5.83 16.93
C GLU A 696 -15.66 6.52 16.72
N CYS A 697 -15.66 7.82 16.45
CA CYS A 697 -14.44 8.63 16.43
C CYS A 697 -14.52 9.80 17.41
N TYR A 698 -13.40 10.11 18.04
CA TYR A 698 -13.26 11.16 19.05
C TYR A 698 -12.34 12.26 18.53
N ASP A 699 -12.84 13.50 18.60
CA ASP A 699 -12.05 14.71 18.41
C ASP A 699 -11.55 15.22 19.77
N ALA A 700 -10.24 15.43 19.88
CA ALA A 700 -9.61 15.95 21.09
C ALA A 700 -9.69 17.49 21.19
N ASP A 701 -10.06 18.20 20.13
CA ASP A 701 -10.29 19.66 20.16
C ASP A 701 -11.68 19.99 20.71
N SER A 702 -12.74 19.31 20.24
CA SER A 702 -14.09 19.42 20.83
C SER A 702 -14.26 18.64 22.13
N ASN A 703 -13.50 17.55 22.32
CA ASN A 703 -13.70 16.53 23.37
C ASN A 703 -15.09 15.85 23.25
N GLU A 704 -15.55 15.64 22.02
CA GLU A 704 -16.80 14.93 21.69
C GLU A 704 -16.54 13.64 20.90
N TRP A 705 -17.51 12.73 20.94
CA TRP A 705 -17.57 11.53 20.09
C TRP A 705 -18.56 11.74 18.95
N TYR A 706 -18.30 11.11 17.81
CA TYR A 706 -19.17 11.07 16.63
C TYR A 706 -19.28 9.63 16.11
N ASP A 707 -20.45 9.25 15.58
CA ASP A 707 -20.63 7.96 14.92
C ASP A 707 -19.92 7.93 13.56
N ALA A 708 -19.23 6.83 13.27
CA ALA A 708 -18.72 6.50 11.94
C ALA A 708 -19.41 5.21 11.44
N SER A 709 -19.41 4.96 10.12
CA SER A 709 -20.11 3.80 9.59
C SER A 709 -19.58 2.48 10.19
N PRO A 710 -20.49 1.56 10.60
CA PRO A 710 -20.11 0.30 11.21
C PRO A 710 -19.43 -0.65 10.22
N MET A 711 -18.60 -1.56 10.75
CA MET A 711 -18.01 -2.67 9.98
C MET A 711 -19.11 -3.54 9.33
N ASN A 712 -18.76 -4.26 8.25
CA ASN A 712 -19.68 -5.24 7.65
C ASN A 712 -19.91 -6.45 8.58
N LEU A 713 -19.03 -6.67 9.57
CA LEU A 713 -19.08 -7.79 10.51
C LEU A 713 -18.98 -7.32 11.97
N ASN A 714 -19.86 -7.86 12.82
CA ASN A 714 -19.75 -7.75 14.27
C ASN A 714 -18.48 -8.48 14.75
N ARG A 715 -17.51 -7.77 15.34
CA ARG A 715 -16.22 -8.35 15.72
C ARG A 715 -15.70 -7.77 17.04
N SER A 716 -15.28 -8.64 17.95
CA SER A 716 -14.37 -8.32 19.05
C SER A 716 -13.01 -8.96 18.80
N ALA A 717 -12.02 -8.72 19.66
CA ALA A 717 -10.71 -9.40 19.65
C ALA A 717 -9.91 -9.25 18.32
N LEU A 718 -10.33 -8.33 17.46
CA LEU A 718 -9.64 -7.89 16.26
C LEU A 718 -8.56 -6.87 16.62
N SER A 719 -7.58 -6.73 15.73
CA SER A 719 -6.66 -5.60 15.75
C SER A 719 -6.82 -4.79 14.47
N ALA A 720 -6.50 -3.51 14.54
CA ALA A 720 -6.51 -2.60 13.40
C ALA A 720 -5.25 -1.76 13.34
N CYS A 721 -4.91 -1.27 12.15
CA CYS A 721 -3.82 -0.32 11.94
C CYS A 721 -4.14 0.57 10.72
N VAL A 722 -3.42 1.68 10.60
CA VAL A 722 -3.49 2.58 9.45
C VAL A 722 -2.19 2.50 8.67
N ILE A 723 -2.29 2.47 7.33
CA ILE A 723 -1.15 2.72 6.45
C ILE A 723 -1.47 3.89 5.52
N SER A 724 -0.55 4.84 5.48
CA SER A 724 -0.56 6.04 4.65
C SER A 724 0.16 5.82 3.32
N GLY A 725 -0.25 6.53 2.26
CA GLY A 725 0.55 6.71 1.04
C GLY A 725 0.66 5.51 0.10
N LEU A 726 -0.17 4.47 0.26
CA LEU A 726 -0.17 3.27 -0.58
C LEU A 726 -0.31 3.59 -2.07
N SER A 727 0.65 3.14 -2.89
CA SER A 727 0.61 3.32 -4.35
C SER A 727 -0.57 2.62 -5.03
N ASN A 728 -1.23 1.70 -4.34
CA ASN A 728 -2.46 1.02 -4.78
C ASN A 728 -3.67 1.31 -3.85
N ALA A 729 -3.69 2.44 -3.13
CA ALA A 729 -4.81 2.83 -2.24
C ALA A 729 -6.19 2.71 -2.92
N ARG A 730 -6.29 2.98 -4.23
CA ARG A 730 -7.51 2.78 -5.04
C ARG A 730 -8.15 1.39 -4.97
N GLU A 731 -7.37 0.37 -4.62
CA GLU A 731 -7.80 -1.03 -4.55
C GLU A 731 -8.34 -1.42 -3.16
N TYR A 732 -8.10 -0.56 -2.16
CA TYR A 732 -8.63 -0.64 -0.79
C TYR A 732 -9.73 0.39 -0.51
N SER A 733 -9.83 1.42 -1.34
CA SER A 733 -10.89 2.42 -1.35
C SER A 733 -12.14 1.95 -2.11
N TYR A 734 -13.22 2.74 -2.04
CA TYR A 734 -14.50 2.47 -2.68
C TYR A 734 -14.40 2.17 -4.20
N LEU A 735 -13.38 2.68 -4.90
CA LEU A 735 -13.17 2.49 -6.35
C LEU A 735 -12.99 1.02 -6.75
N SER A 736 -12.56 0.17 -5.82
CA SER A 736 -12.28 -1.25 -6.07
C SER A 736 -13.53 -1.99 -6.57
N LYS A 737 -14.67 -1.88 -5.86
CA LYS A 737 -15.96 -2.52 -6.21
C LYS A 737 -16.52 -2.09 -7.58
N VAL A 738 -16.14 -0.91 -8.09
CA VAL A 738 -16.61 -0.40 -9.40
C VAL A 738 -16.00 -1.21 -10.57
N ARG A 739 -14.80 -1.79 -10.39
CA ARG A 739 -14.17 -2.64 -11.41
C ARG A 739 -14.85 -3.99 -11.56
N ASP A 740 -15.21 -4.63 -10.45
CA ASP A 740 -15.75 -6.00 -10.46
C ASP A 740 -17.13 -6.05 -11.13
N LEU A 741 -18.00 -5.09 -10.79
CA LEU A 741 -19.28 -4.88 -11.48
C LEU A 741 -19.11 -4.55 -12.97
N GLY A 742 -17.98 -3.95 -13.36
CA GLY A 742 -17.66 -3.60 -14.75
C GLY A 742 -17.19 -4.79 -15.61
N GLN A 743 -16.62 -5.84 -15.02
CA GLN A 743 -16.14 -7.02 -15.76
C GLN A 743 -17.21 -8.10 -15.94
N GLY A 744 -18.25 -8.13 -15.10
CA GLY A 744 -19.35 -9.10 -15.17
C GLY A 744 -20.29 -8.99 -16.39
N GLN A 745 -20.20 -7.94 -17.21
CA GLN A 745 -21.16 -7.65 -18.29
C GLN A 745 -20.55 -7.69 -19.72
N ALA A 746 -19.73 -8.72 -20.02
CA ALA A 746 -19.04 -8.82 -21.32
C ALA A 746 -19.45 -10.01 -22.23
N THR A 747 -20.17 -11.05 -21.75
CA THR A 747 -20.58 -12.21 -22.59
C THR A 747 -21.91 -12.87 -22.22
N SER A 748 -23.04 -12.40 -22.79
CA SER A 748 -24.11 -13.26 -23.34
C SER A 748 -25.23 -12.43 -23.98
N ASN A 749 -25.70 -12.81 -25.17
CA ASN A 749 -26.85 -12.19 -25.82
C ASN A 749 -27.43 -13.16 -26.87
N GLY A 750 -28.49 -13.95 -26.54
CA GLY A 750 -28.74 -15.17 -27.33
C GLY A 750 -30.05 -15.98 -27.26
N ARG A 751 -31.11 -15.59 -26.53
CA ARG A 751 -32.52 -16.08 -26.64
C ARG A 751 -32.82 -17.61 -26.74
N GLY A 752 -33.62 -18.16 -25.80
CA GLY A 752 -34.59 -19.23 -26.11
C GLY A 752 -34.85 -20.33 -25.06
N LYS A 753 -36.10 -20.45 -24.60
CA LYS A 753 -36.70 -21.61 -23.87
C LYS A 753 -37.31 -22.64 -24.88
N PRO A 754 -37.80 -23.85 -24.50
CA PRO A 754 -38.01 -24.40 -23.13
C PRO A 754 -37.50 -25.85 -22.86
N ASP A 755 -37.46 -26.19 -21.56
CA ASP A 755 -37.79 -27.44 -20.84
C ASP A 755 -37.41 -28.84 -21.41
N GLN A 756 -36.51 -29.58 -20.71
CA GLN A 756 -36.85 -30.75 -19.87
C GLN A 756 -35.61 -31.33 -19.11
N ALA A 757 -35.83 -32.24 -18.15
CA ALA A 757 -34.94 -32.56 -17.02
C ALA A 757 -33.66 -33.40 -17.30
N GLY A 758 -32.66 -33.26 -16.41
CA GLY A 758 -31.43 -34.08 -16.32
C GLY A 758 -30.52 -33.61 -15.17
N GLU A 759 -29.84 -34.53 -14.46
CA GLU A 759 -29.27 -34.31 -13.10
C GLU A 759 -27.83 -33.77 -13.03
N GLY A 760 -27.61 -32.74 -12.18
CA GLY A 760 -26.37 -32.45 -11.44
C GLY A 760 -25.11 -31.92 -12.19
N PRO A 761 -24.06 -31.50 -11.46
CA PRO A 761 -23.98 -31.13 -10.04
C PRO A 761 -24.15 -29.60 -9.81
N ALA A 762 -24.22 -29.14 -8.56
CA ALA A 762 -24.44 -27.73 -8.23
C ALA A 762 -23.14 -26.96 -7.92
N GLU A 763 -22.87 -25.88 -8.66
CA GLU A 763 -21.91 -24.84 -8.27
C GLU A 763 -22.59 -23.86 -7.29
N THR A 764 -22.05 -23.72 -6.08
CA THR A 764 -22.66 -22.89 -5.02
C THR A 764 -22.32 -21.41 -5.21
N ASN A 765 -23.19 -20.66 -5.87
CA ASN A 765 -23.09 -19.20 -5.94
C ASN A 765 -23.32 -18.59 -4.54
N VAL A 766 -22.27 -17.96 -3.97
CA VAL A 766 -22.33 -17.29 -2.66
C VAL A 766 -23.00 -15.92 -2.81
N ALA A 767 -24.32 -15.95 -3.00
CA ALA A 767 -25.15 -14.76 -3.21
C ALA A 767 -26.57 -14.86 -2.59
N MET A 768 -26.78 -15.78 -1.63
CA MET A 768 -28.01 -15.89 -0.83
C MET A 768 -27.72 -16.39 0.60
N ILE A 769 -26.97 -15.60 1.39
CA ILE A 769 -26.90 -15.73 2.86
C ILE A 769 -26.84 -14.31 3.48
N ILE A 770 -27.93 -13.54 3.32
CA ILE A 770 -28.12 -12.23 3.98
C ILE A 770 -29.57 -12.10 4.49
N ASP A 771 -30.57 -12.45 3.67
CA ASP A 771 -31.99 -12.43 4.05
C ASP A 771 -32.51 -13.77 4.61
N GLU A 772 -32.05 -14.18 5.81
CA GLU A 772 -32.84 -15.09 6.68
C GLU A 772 -32.42 -15.02 8.17
N ALA A 773 -32.39 -13.80 8.74
CA ALA A 773 -32.02 -13.58 10.14
C ALA A 773 -32.87 -12.50 10.87
N VAL A 774 -34.12 -12.26 10.41
CA VAL A 774 -35.04 -11.30 11.05
C VAL A 774 -36.40 -11.95 11.32
N GLY A 775 -36.68 -12.25 12.59
CA GLY A 775 -38.02 -12.52 13.10
C GLY A 775 -38.32 -13.97 13.49
N MET A 776 -38.09 -14.31 14.77
CA MET A 776 -39.01 -15.14 15.57
C MET A 776 -38.70 -15.03 17.07
N ASP A 777 -39.61 -14.44 17.83
CA ASP A 777 -39.61 -14.53 19.29
C ASP A 777 -40.17 -15.90 19.74
N ALA A 778 -39.35 -16.70 20.42
CA ALA A 778 -39.80 -17.87 21.19
C ALA A 778 -38.82 -18.17 22.32
N ALA A 779 -39.32 -18.35 23.55
CA ALA A 779 -38.48 -18.54 24.74
C ALA A 779 -38.20 -20.02 25.04
N GLY A 780 -36.97 -20.32 25.46
CA GLY A 780 -36.55 -21.62 26.02
C GLY A 780 -35.04 -21.63 26.27
N PRO A 781 -34.55 -22.00 27.47
CA PRO A 781 -33.12 -22.00 27.77
C PRO A 781 -32.43 -23.23 27.16
N ILE A 782 -31.22 -23.04 26.66
CA ILE A 782 -30.31 -24.12 26.24
C ILE A 782 -28.93 -23.83 26.83
N ASP A 783 -28.54 -24.59 27.85
CA ASP A 783 -27.18 -24.58 28.38
C ASP A 783 -26.18 -25.12 27.36
N GLY A 784 -24.97 -24.54 27.33
CA GLY A 784 -23.85 -25.14 26.61
C GLY A 784 -22.75 -24.17 26.16
N MET A 785 -21.58 -24.28 26.82
CA MET A 785 -20.27 -23.92 26.25
C MET A 785 -20.03 -22.44 25.89
N ALA A 786 -20.29 -21.54 26.84
CA ALA A 786 -19.66 -20.22 26.90
C ALA A 786 -18.93 -19.93 28.24
N GLU A 787 -18.90 -20.90 29.16
CA GLU A 787 -18.18 -20.79 30.44
C GLU A 787 -16.85 -21.56 30.37
N GLY A 788 -15.74 -20.83 30.57
CA GLY A 788 -14.39 -21.41 30.54
C GLY A 788 -13.32 -20.49 31.16
N ALA A 789 -13.72 -19.46 31.91
CA ALA A 789 -12.80 -18.46 32.48
C ALA A 789 -13.34 -17.78 33.77
N VAL A 790 -14.22 -18.45 34.53
CA VAL A 790 -14.65 -18.01 35.88
C VAL A 790 -14.39 -19.16 36.85
N ALA A 791 -13.43 -18.97 37.76
CA ALA A 791 -13.10 -19.94 38.80
C ALA A 791 -13.68 -19.46 40.13
N ASN A 792 -14.93 -19.84 40.43
CA ASN A 792 -15.47 -19.71 41.77
C ASN A 792 -14.94 -20.86 42.63
N PHE A 793 -14.44 -20.51 43.82
CA PHE A 793 -14.03 -21.50 44.83
C PHE A 793 -15.27 -22.10 45.49
N HIS A 794 -15.21 -23.41 45.79
CA HIS A 794 -15.97 -23.97 46.89
C HIS A 794 -15.10 -23.94 48.15
N GLU A 795 -15.71 -23.60 49.28
CA GLU A 795 -15.11 -23.73 50.59
C GLU A 795 -15.11 -25.22 50.99
N GLU A 796 -13.96 -25.74 51.44
CA GLU A 796 -13.90 -26.94 52.27
C GLU A 796 -13.55 -26.48 53.70
N ASP A 797 -14.38 -26.86 54.68
CA ASP A 797 -14.18 -26.52 56.09
C ASP A 797 -12.94 -27.24 56.67
N ASP A 798 -12.10 -26.51 57.41
CA ASP A 798 -11.10 -27.08 58.31
C ASP A 798 -10.98 -26.18 59.57
N GLU A 799 -10.79 -26.75 60.75
CA GLU A 799 -11.18 -26.12 62.03
C GLU A 799 -10.11 -25.21 62.70
N ALA A 800 -10.62 -24.25 63.52
CA ALA A 800 -10.01 -23.70 64.75
C ALA A 800 -8.89 -22.61 64.65
N PRO A 801 -8.62 -21.82 65.73
CA PRO A 801 -9.56 -21.23 66.72
C PRO A 801 -9.25 -19.77 67.18
N GLU A 802 -10.28 -19.13 67.77
CA GLU A 802 -10.30 -18.08 68.84
C GLU A 802 -9.50 -16.75 68.75
N ASP A 803 -10.10 -15.70 69.36
CA ASP A 803 -9.61 -14.34 69.69
C ASP A 803 -9.02 -13.49 68.52
N PHE A 804 -9.49 -12.26 68.27
CA PHE A 804 -9.46 -11.14 69.23
C PHE A 804 -10.63 -10.12 69.09
N ARG A 805 -10.72 -9.24 70.09
CA ARG A 805 -11.88 -8.39 70.44
C ARG A 805 -12.03 -7.09 69.62
N ASN A 806 -13.28 -6.63 69.62
CA ASN A 806 -13.81 -5.26 69.45
C ASN A 806 -12.81 -4.08 69.46
N VAL A 807 -13.05 -3.08 68.58
CA VAL A 807 -13.50 -1.72 68.99
C VAL A 807 -14.50 -1.21 67.93
N GLU A 808 -15.63 -0.67 68.42
CA GLU A 808 -16.69 0.14 67.76
C GLU A 808 -17.08 -0.16 66.30
#